data_AF-A0A4V2MVU9-F1
#
_entry.id   AF-A0A4V2MVU9-F1
#
_cell.length_a   1.000
_cell.length_b   1.000
_cell.length_c   1.000
_cell.angle_alpha   90.00
_cell.angle_beta   90.00
_cell.angle_gamma   90.00
#
_symmetry.space_group_name_H-M   'P 1'
#
loop_
_entity.id
_entity.type
_entity.pdbx_description
1 polymer ?
#
loop_
_entity_poly.entity_id
_entity_poly.type
_entity_poly.pdbx_seq_one_letter_code
_entity_poly.pdbx_strand_id
1 'polypeptide(L)'
;MPITEKDLLKLAGSDGKGLSLTAEAVVWLMQTSTDPFTLADAAAIAIPELTQQSEVVELLTCSLLDPILSGLLDCFETDSQGKLKPVSSSRDKALAFSAAFLFIYWERLVRHSDELQRWLARSGQYAGRRRERLVEALQRVRLDENYGTQEERGVLHLMYLTLGLHNQKADETDQPVSYLTFVPTTTTLEGLSCRTLFFLAQGSELHLEDPEFLASLLEVIKRYYVQATSEEARDVCFLSFASILGYKIKKGSIPDETLTPARLRNPQVWGAAMHVLHALPLLLPRLWTPSYEAHQMSVHPVLVDTIWASIDQLISPFYAEQYLDVFQSLPLALHDIPRFFWANHVSLFASLLRVTIQSATGKKDRLPLLPSDLLNVQSERWKFSSSHFIWLIESLEALHGSGDFNTESGRETVWHATADAFLFLSCMEDIGAKATDSRLQHALQWAMNAEDPEHADEPWESPSHPYFRLQCASLSLIHVLLLSAEPGPSRRGLLLSLMKSIEDFPPKLCAFVTPPSDRQPFSESMKDRIFDRDRTFVDVLQTMALPNLEAWSNDMANDSYVRQWIDIIDRWDILHNEDDTRVWRSVKVRLRKLPLEPLLTCKRLFESMEKYWLSDRVQRAAVLIVCIGWHKRYEAPEDEAEARGEEYLKYPFLCDRLQNLLLQDPPRVNIKNAAMTEWYIDDVRDSLERLLQNQHQVSAKGRLRELTRLVQEKLAEIARYKDEVKQNETVQSRTVIGWLPASANVEGEGEDGAGLNDFRENPAFRELLHEALLSGLNDDVDEVQRNGATQTGQGWMHIHDDRNIPALGRIGDPDDILGSVRVEEGKMLADTYQPMPSYRLCTADGILKLTEGLAARLKERLEVEAQREAQ
;
A
#
# COMPACT_ATOMS: atom_id res chain seq x y z
N MET A 1 -18.99 -56.70 16.42
CA MET A 1 -17.94 -56.15 17.33
C MET A 1 -17.54 -54.81 16.75
N PRO A 2 -17.37 -53.75 17.56
CA PRO A 2 -16.84 -52.49 17.04
C PRO A 2 -15.41 -52.73 16.55
N ILE A 3 -15.12 -52.27 15.33
CA ILE A 3 -13.78 -52.33 14.74
C ILE A 3 -12.89 -51.40 15.57
N THR A 4 -11.77 -51.91 16.11
CA THR A 4 -10.85 -51.07 16.88
C THR A 4 -9.93 -50.30 15.94
N GLU A 5 -9.44 -49.15 16.35
CA GLU A 5 -8.40 -48.36 15.64
C GLU A 5 -7.21 -49.24 15.18
N LYS A 6 -6.92 -50.28 15.96
CA LYS A 6 -5.88 -51.29 15.71
C LYS A 6 -6.17 -52.21 14.52
N ASP A 7 -7.43 -52.44 14.20
CA ASP A 7 -7.86 -53.26 13.06
C ASP A 7 -7.81 -52.46 11.75
N LEU A 8 -8.11 -51.15 11.82
CA LEU A 8 -7.93 -50.23 10.70
C LEU A 8 -6.44 -50.04 10.34
N LEU A 9 -5.57 -49.96 11.35
CA LEU A 9 -4.11 -49.86 11.14
C LEU A 9 -3.49 -51.13 10.53
N LYS A 10 -4.11 -52.30 10.69
CA LYS A 10 -3.62 -53.56 10.10
C LYS A 10 -3.92 -53.69 8.61
N LEU A 11 -4.99 -53.05 8.13
CA LEU A 11 -5.32 -52.98 6.71
C LEU A 11 -4.42 -51.99 5.94
N ALA A 12 -3.71 -51.10 6.64
CA ALA A 12 -3.05 -49.94 6.07
C ALA A 12 -1.61 -50.18 5.52
N GLY A 13 -0.96 -51.32 5.76
CA GLY A 13 0.41 -51.58 5.27
C GLY A 13 1.49 -50.68 5.90
N SER A 14 2.73 -51.18 5.99
CA SER A 14 3.80 -50.61 6.83
C SER A 14 4.67 -49.52 6.18
N ASP A 15 4.27 -48.95 5.04
CA ASP A 15 5.12 -47.99 4.32
C ASP A 15 4.66 -46.56 4.61
N GLY A 16 5.42 -45.86 5.46
CA GLY A 16 5.11 -44.56 6.07
C GLY A 16 4.99 -43.35 5.13
N LYS A 17 4.18 -43.44 4.08
CA LYS A 17 3.54 -42.28 3.45
C LYS A 17 2.17 -42.08 4.12
N GLY A 18 1.84 -40.82 4.45
CA GLY A 18 0.66 -40.47 5.25
C GLY A 18 -0.63 -41.18 4.83
N LEU A 19 -1.43 -41.54 5.85
CA LEU A 19 -2.70 -42.25 5.73
C LEU A 19 -3.65 -41.60 4.69
N SER A 20 -3.78 -42.22 3.53
CA SER A 20 -5.00 -42.13 2.73
C SER A 20 -5.73 -43.45 2.95
N LEU A 21 -6.82 -43.44 3.73
CA LEU A 21 -7.80 -44.52 3.63
C LEU A 21 -8.28 -44.50 2.18
N THR A 22 -7.92 -45.52 1.38
CA THR A 22 -8.32 -45.54 -0.02
C THR A 22 -9.85 -45.51 -0.09
N ALA A 23 -10.42 -44.71 -1.00
CA ALA A 23 -11.87 -44.66 -1.25
C ALA A 23 -12.49 -46.07 -1.36
N GLU A 24 -11.72 -47.03 -1.87
CA GLU A 24 -12.03 -48.46 -1.94
C GLU A 24 -12.31 -49.12 -0.57
N ALA A 25 -11.57 -48.78 0.49
CA ALA A 25 -11.79 -49.31 1.84
C ALA A 25 -13.11 -48.79 2.44
N VAL A 26 -13.45 -47.54 2.15
CA VAL A 26 -14.73 -46.95 2.55
C VAL A 26 -15.85 -47.61 1.76
N VAL A 27 -15.71 -47.74 0.44
CA VAL A 27 -16.69 -48.44 -0.41
C VAL A 27 -16.92 -49.85 0.09
N TRP A 28 -15.85 -50.57 0.42
CA TRP A 28 -15.95 -51.91 1.00
C TRP A 28 -16.68 -51.90 2.35
N LEU A 29 -16.38 -50.98 3.26
CA LEU A 29 -17.10 -50.83 4.53
C LEU A 29 -18.58 -50.52 4.29
N MET A 30 -18.88 -49.66 3.33
CA MET A 30 -20.25 -49.31 2.95
C MET A 30 -21.03 -50.48 2.35
N GLN A 31 -20.34 -51.39 1.65
CA GLN A 31 -20.94 -52.59 1.05
C GLN A 31 -21.08 -53.76 2.04
N THR A 32 -20.24 -53.82 3.09
CA THR A 32 -20.15 -54.98 3.98
C THR A 32 -20.78 -54.78 5.35
N SER A 33 -20.86 -53.55 5.86
CA SER A 33 -21.50 -53.26 7.13
C SER A 33 -23.00 -53.06 6.98
N THR A 34 -23.80 -53.67 7.86
CA THR A 34 -25.23 -53.37 8.00
C THR A 34 -25.53 -52.45 9.18
N ASP A 35 -24.49 -52.06 9.95
CA ASP A 35 -24.66 -51.18 11.10
C ASP A 35 -24.70 -49.71 10.66
N PRO A 36 -25.84 -49.01 10.83
CA PRO A 36 -26.00 -47.64 10.37
C PRO A 36 -25.01 -46.64 10.99
N PHE A 37 -24.53 -46.88 12.21
CA PHE A 37 -23.57 -45.99 12.88
C PHE A 37 -22.16 -46.18 12.34
N THR A 38 -21.71 -47.43 12.16
CA THR A 38 -20.45 -47.73 11.47
C THR A 38 -20.43 -47.15 10.04
N LEU A 39 -21.56 -47.19 9.34
CA LEU A 39 -21.70 -46.60 8.01
C LEU A 39 -21.64 -45.06 8.04
N ALA A 40 -22.26 -44.43 9.04
CA ALA A 40 -22.19 -42.98 9.23
C ALA A 40 -20.77 -42.50 9.55
N ASP A 41 -20.04 -43.23 10.42
CA ASP A 41 -18.64 -42.95 10.72
C ASP A 41 -17.76 -43.11 9.48
N ALA A 42 -17.98 -44.16 8.69
CA ALA A 42 -17.27 -44.38 7.44
C ALA A 42 -17.54 -43.24 6.43
N ALA A 43 -18.80 -42.80 6.30
CA ALA A 43 -19.17 -41.67 5.44
C ALA A 43 -18.54 -40.35 5.91
N ALA A 44 -18.50 -40.10 7.23
CA ALA A 44 -17.88 -38.92 7.83
C ALA A 44 -16.38 -38.82 7.54
N ILE A 45 -15.67 -39.94 7.55
CA ILE A 45 -14.24 -40.00 7.22
C ILE A 45 -14.00 -39.85 5.72
N ALA A 46 -14.89 -40.39 4.89
CA ALA A 46 -14.63 -40.55 3.47
C ALA A 46 -15.06 -39.39 2.59
N ILE A 47 -16.10 -38.66 2.97
CA ILE A 47 -16.69 -37.63 2.12
C ILE A 47 -15.70 -36.53 1.69
N PRO A 48 -14.73 -36.08 2.52
CA PRO A 48 -13.67 -35.20 2.06
C PRO A 48 -12.82 -35.76 0.89
N GLU A 49 -12.77 -37.08 0.72
CA GLU A 49 -11.96 -37.79 -0.28
C GLU A 49 -12.77 -38.32 -1.49
N LEU A 50 -14.11 -38.37 -1.39
CA LEU A 50 -14.98 -39.15 -2.31
C LEU A 50 -15.55 -38.40 -3.51
N THR A 51 -15.41 -37.08 -3.59
CA THR A 51 -16.31 -36.23 -4.42
C THR A 51 -16.10 -36.33 -5.95
N GLN A 52 -15.23 -37.22 -6.46
CA GLN A 52 -15.07 -37.48 -7.91
C GLN A 52 -15.55 -38.86 -8.40
N GLN A 53 -15.96 -39.82 -7.54
CA GLN A 53 -16.34 -41.17 -7.97
C GLN A 53 -17.86 -41.40 -7.97
N SER A 54 -18.44 -41.62 -9.15
CA SER A 54 -19.89 -41.79 -9.34
C SER A 54 -20.48 -43.04 -8.66
N GLU A 55 -19.69 -44.11 -8.51
CA GLU A 55 -20.17 -45.38 -7.95
C GLU A 55 -20.41 -45.30 -6.44
N VAL A 56 -19.64 -44.50 -5.71
CA VAL A 56 -19.77 -44.38 -4.25
C VAL A 56 -20.96 -43.52 -3.86
N VAL A 57 -21.26 -42.50 -4.68
CA VAL A 57 -22.43 -41.64 -4.51
C VAL A 57 -23.72 -42.45 -4.45
N GLU A 58 -23.84 -43.49 -5.27
CA GLU A 58 -25.02 -44.36 -5.30
C GLU A 58 -25.19 -45.19 -4.01
N LEU A 59 -24.11 -45.48 -3.28
CA LEU A 59 -24.15 -46.21 -2.01
C LEU A 59 -24.58 -45.31 -0.84
N LEU A 60 -24.43 -44.00 -0.95
CA LEU A 60 -24.76 -43.02 0.10
C LEU A 60 -26.26 -42.71 0.15
N THR A 61 -27.09 -43.65 0.59
CA THR A 61 -28.57 -43.52 0.60
C THR A 61 -29.10 -42.59 1.71
N CYS A 62 -30.37 -42.16 1.61
CA CYS A 62 -31.01 -41.32 2.64
C CYS A 62 -31.11 -42.02 4.02
N SER A 63 -30.96 -43.34 4.07
CA SER A 63 -30.96 -44.10 5.33
C SER A 63 -29.79 -43.76 6.27
N LEU A 64 -28.73 -43.15 5.73
CA LEU A 64 -27.56 -42.72 6.50
C LEU A 64 -27.76 -41.36 7.19
N LEU A 65 -28.77 -40.58 6.81
CA LEU A 65 -28.99 -39.24 7.35
C LEU A 65 -29.38 -39.27 8.84
N ASP A 66 -30.26 -40.18 9.27
CA ASP A 66 -30.67 -40.26 10.68
C ASP A 66 -29.52 -40.67 11.62
N PRO A 67 -28.70 -41.69 11.30
CA PRO A 67 -27.52 -42.04 12.08
C PRO A 67 -26.47 -40.91 12.13
N ILE A 68 -26.24 -40.21 11.01
CA ILE A 68 -25.34 -39.05 10.96
C ILE A 68 -25.87 -37.92 11.87
N LEU A 69 -27.17 -37.61 11.82
CA LEU A 69 -27.77 -36.61 12.70
C LEU A 69 -27.69 -37.02 14.18
N SER A 70 -27.84 -38.30 14.48
CA SER A 70 -27.68 -38.81 15.84
C SER A 70 -26.22 -38.68 16.32
N GLY A 71 -25.25 -39.09 15.50
CA GLY A 71 -23.83 -38.95 15.81
C GLY A 71 -23.41 -37.48 15.96
N LEU A 72 -23.96 -36.60 15.12
CA LEU A 72 -23.77 -35.16 15.28
C LEU A 72 -24.36 -34.64 16.59
N LEU A 73 -25.56 -35.09 16.98
CA LEU A 73 -26.17 -34.71 18.26
C LEU A 73 -25.33 -35.15 19.46
N ASP A 74 -24.71 -36.33 19.39
CA ASP A 74 -23.81 -36.85 20.44
C ASP A 74 -22.51 -36.04 20.58
N CYS A 75 -22.20 -35.17 19.61
CA CYS A 75 -21.10 -34.20 19.72
C CYS A 75 -21.47 -32.97 20.57
N PHE A 76 -22.71 -32.87 21.05
CA PHE A 76 -23.20 -31.80 21.92
C PHE A 76 -23.63 -32.37 23.27
N GLU A 77 -23.28 -31.67 24.35
CA GLU A 77 -23.73 -31.99 25.70
C GLU A 77 -24.81 -31.01 26.15
N THR A 78 -25.70 -31.46 27.04
CA THR A 78 -26.70 -30.57 27.63
C THR A 78 -26.08 -29.85 28.82
N ASP A 79 -26.03 -28.52 28.78
CA ASP A 79 -25.56 -27.69 29.87
C ASP A 79 -26.55 -27.68 31.06
N SER A 80 -26.18 -27.01 32.14
CA SER A 80 -27.03 -26.88 33.34
C SER A 80 -28.37 -26.19 33.10
N GLN A 81 -28.53 -25.49 31.96
CA GLN A 81 -29.78 -24.82 31.57
C GLN A 81 -30.62 -25.67 30.59
N GLY A 82 -30.22 -26.91 30.30
CA GLY A 82 -30.93 -27.77 29.34
C GLY A 82 -30.59 -27.46 27.88
N LYS A 83 -29.64 -26.54 27.63
CA LYS A 83 -29.23 -26.09 26.30
C LYS A 83 -28.08 -26.96 25.80
N LEU A 84 -28.13 -27.34 24.52
CA LEU A 84 -27.02 -28.06 23.91
C LEU A 84 -25.83 -27.10 23.69
N LYS A 85 -24.65 -27.54 24.13
CA LYS A 85 -23.35 -26.89 23.96
C LYS A 85 -22.41 -27.87 23.28
N PRO A 86 -21.59 -27.44 22.30
CA PRO A 86 -20.67 -28.37 21.66
C PRO A 86 -19.60 -28.86 22.64
N VAL A 87 -19.24 -30.14 22.53
CA VAL A 87 -18.15 -30.73 23.30
C VAL A 87 -16.84 -30.47 22.56
N SER A 88 -15.89 -29.79 23.20
CA SER A 88 -14.62 -29.39 22.55
C SER A 88 -13.81 -30.59 22.02
N SER A 89 -13.85 -31.74 22.72
CA SER A 89 -13.19 -32.98 22.28
C SER A 89 -13.86 -33.67 21.09
N SER A 90 -15.08 -33.26 20.73
CA SER A 90 -15.87 -33.84 19.63
C SER A 90 -15.95 -32.92 18.42
N ARG A 91 -15.13 -31.86 18.37
CA ARG A 91 -15.15 -30.85 17.29
C ARG A 91 -14.98 -31.47 15.90
N ASP A 92 -13.92 -32.26 15.71
CA ASP A 92 -13.59 -32.84 14.41
C ASP A 92 -14.66 -33.86 13.97
N LYS A 93 -15.26 -34.57 14.93
CA LYS A 93 -16.40 -35.45 14.67
C LYS A 93 -17.64 -34.68 14.23
N ALA A 94 -17.96 -33.58 14.91
CA ALA A 94 -19.09 -32.73 14.55
C ALA A 94 -18.92 -32.15 13.13
N LEU A 95 -17.70 -31.75 12.79
CA LEU A 95 -17.35 -31.29 11.45
C LEU A 95 -17.53 -32.39 10.41
N ALA A 96 -16.96 -33.57 10.66
CA ALA A 96 -17.02 -34.71 9.74
C ALA A 96 -18.47 -35.17 9.50
N PHE A 97 -19.29 -35.26 10.55
CA PHE A 97 -20.72 -35.57 10.41
C PHE A 97 -21.49 -34.47 9.68
N SER A 98 -21.17 -33.20 9.91
CA SER A 98 -21.82 -32.09 9.20
C SER A 98 -21.47 -32.08 7.72
N ALA A 99 -20.19 -32.28 7.37
CA ALA A 99 -19.76 -32.41 5.99
C ALA A 99 -20.43 -33.61 5.31
N ALA A 100 -20.49 -34.75 6.00
CA ALA A 100 -21.15 -35.93 5.49
C ALA A 100 -22.65 -35.72 5.24
N PHE A 101 -23.33 -35.12 6.23
CA PHE A 101 -24.74 -34.81 6.10
C PHE A 101 -24.98 -33.90 4.88
N LEU A 102 -24.27 -32.77 4.79
CA LEU A 102 -24.45 -31.81 3.72
C LEU A 102 -24.25 -32.46 2.35
N PHE A 103 -23.20 -33.26 2.19
CA PHE A 103 -22.94 -33.94 0.92
C PHE A 103 -24.07 -34.91 0.55
N ILE A 104 -24.42 -35.85 1.43
CA ILE A 104 -25.43 -36.87 1.16
C ILE A 104 -26.81 -36.23 0.94
N TYR A 105 -27.16 -35.26 1.79
CA TYR A 105 -28.43 -34.57 1.74
C TYR A 105 -28.65 -33.88 0.39
N TRP A 106 -27.71 -33.04 -0.02
CA TRP A 106 -27.84 -32.26 -1.24
C TRP A 106 -27.68 -33.12 -2.50
N GLU A 107 -26.81 -34.14 -2.49
CA GLU A 107 -26.69 -35.09 -3.60
C GLU A 107 -27.99 -35.86 -3.83
N ARG A 108 -28.63 -36.33 -2.75
CA ARG A 108 -29.92 -37.03 -2.83
C ARG A 108 -31.06 -36.10 -3.19
N LEU A 109 -31.06 -34.85 -2.73
CA LEU A 109 -32.07 -33.87 -3.16
C LEU A 109 -32.04 -33.68 -4.68
N VAL A 110 -30.85 -33.59 -5.26
CA VAL A 110 -30.68 -33.32 -6.70
C VAL A 110 -30.97 -34.56 -7.55
N ARG A 111 -30.43 -35.73 -7.18
CA ARG A 111 -30.54 -36.95 -8.01
C ARG A 111 -31.76 -37.82 -7.70
N HIS A 112 -32.22 -37.81 -6.46
CA HIS A 112 -33.24 -38.74 -5.93
C HIS A 112 -34.22 -38.01 -5.02
N SER A 113 -34.78 -36.88 -5.49
CA SER A 113 -35.69 -36.04 -4.71
C SER A 113 -36.82 -36.83 -4.06
N ASP A 114 -37.42 -37.81 -4.75
CA ASP A 114 -38.46 -38.70 -4.22
C ASP A 114 -38.02 -39.55 -3.01
N GLU A 115 -36.75 -39.97 -2.97
CA GLU A 115 -36.18 -40.70 -1.83
C GLU A 115 -36.02 -39.76 -0.63
N LEU A 116 -35.49 -38.56 -0.87
CA LEU A 116 -35.32 -37.57 0.19
C LEU A 116 -36.65 -37.06 0.73
N GLN A 117 -37.66 -36.84 -0.12
CA GLN A 117 -39.01 -36.47 0.32
C GLN A 117 -39.65 -37.57 1.19
N ARG A 118 -39.48 -38.84 0.81
CA ARG A 118 -39.88 -39.98 1.67
C ARG A 118 -39.09 -40.06 2.96
N TRP A 119 -37.83 -39.64 2.97
CA TRP A 119 -37.06 -39.52 4.20
C TRP A 119 -37.62 -38.38 5.06
N LEU A 120 -37.76 -37.15 4.53
CA LEU A 120 -38.33 -35.98 5.22
C LEU A 120 -39.72 -36.27 5.82
N ALA A 121 -40.61 -36.92 5.07
CA ALA A 121 -41.94 -37.29 5.54
C ALA A 121 -41.91 -38.29 6.72
N ARG A 122 -40.89 -39.16 6.78
CA ARG A 122 -40.72 -40.15 7.86
C ARG A 122 -39.96 -39.55 9.05
N SER A 123 -38.83 -38.89 8.80
CA SER A 123 -37.93 -38.34 9.81
C SER A 123 -38.53 -37.10 10.48
N GLY A 124 -39.37 -36.33 9.77
CA GLY A 124 -40.11 -35.19 10.33
C GLY A 124 -40.93 -35.52 11.58
N GLN A 125 -41.46 -36.76 11.68
CA GLN A 125 -42.22 -37.20 12.85
C GLN A 125 -41.37 -37.67 14.04
N TYR A 126 -40.18 -38.23 13.80
CA TYR A 126 -39.32 -38.80 14.85
C TYR A 126 -38.24 -37.81 15.33
N ALA A 127 -37.84 -36.86 14.48
CA ALA A 127 -36.72 -35.96 14.72
C ALA A 127 -37.14 -34.58 15.25
N GLY A 128 -38.42 -34.16 15.19
CA GLY A 128 -38.86 -32.78 15.45
C GLY A 128 -38.18 -32.09 16.65
N ARG A 129 -38.36 -32.62 17.87
CA ARG A 129 -37.76 -32.01 19.09
C ARG A 129 -36.24 -32.12 19.16
N ARG A 130 -35.64 -33.19 18.63
CA ARG A 130 -34.17 -33.37 18.66
C ARG A 130 -33.50 -32.45 17.65
N ARG A 131 -34.13 -32.29 16.47
CA ARG A 131 -33.72 -31.41 15.40
C ARG A 131 -33.82 -29.95 15.81
N GLU A 132 -34.91 -29.51 16.44
CA GLU A 132 -35.02 -28.14 16.99
C GLU A 132 -33.88 -27.82 17.95
N ARG A 133 -33.60 -28.72 18.92
CA ARG A 133 -32.48 -28.55 19.86
C ARG A 133 -31.13 -28.50 19.14
N LEU A 134 -30.94 -29.32 18.11
CA LEU A 134 -29.72 -29.32 17.31
C LEU A 134 -29.58 -28.03 16.48
N VAL A 135 -30.65 -27.54 15.87
CA VAL A 135 -30.66 -26.28 15.11
C VAL A 135 -30.32 -25.11 16.05
N GLU A 136 -30.92 -25.05 17.24
CA GLU A 136 -30.54 -24.06 18.26
C GLU A 136 -29.06 -24.17 18.68
N ALA A 137 -28.55 -25.40 18.81
CA ALA A 137 -27.14 -25.63 19.15
C ALA A 137 -26.23 -25.09 18.05
N LEU A 138 -26.49 -25.45 16.79
CA LEU A 138 -25.73 -24.98 15.63
C LEU A 138 -25.83 -23.45 15.46
N GLN A 139 -26.99 -22.85 15.77
CA GLN A 139 -27.18 -21.40 15.77
C GLN A 139 -26.34 -20.70 16.85
N ARG A 140 -26.03 -21.35 17.97
CA ARG A 140 -25.10 -20.81 18.98
C ARG A 140 -23.66 -21.00 18.53
N VAL A 141 -23.32 -22.17 18.00
CA VAL A 141 -21.96 -22.47 17.54
C VAL A 141 -21.50 -21.53 16.43
N ARG A 142 -22.39 -21.15 15.50
CA ARG A 142 -22.03 -20.20 14.43
C ARG A 142 -21.61 -18.82 14.95
N LEU A 143 -22.09 -18.43 16.14
CA LEU A 143 -21.82 -17.13 16.78
C LEU A 143 -20.63 -17.20 17.76
N ASP A 144 -20.14 -18.40 18.09
CA ASP A 144 -19.00 -18.56 19.00
C ASP A 144 -17.68 -18.45 18.22
N GLU A 145 -16.97 -17.35 18.41
CA GLU A 145 -15.68 -17.11 17.75
C GLU A 145 -14.57 -18.06 18.23
N ASN A 146 -14.74 -18.70 19.38
CA ASN A 146 -13.76 -19.63 19.93
C ASN A 146 -13.93 -21.05 19.39
N TYR A 147 -15.01 -21.33 18.66
CA TYR A 147 -15.31 -22.67 18.20
C TYR A 147 -14.63 -23.00 16.87
N GLY A 148 -13.36 -23.38 16.92
CA GLY A 148 -12.64 -23.89 15.75
C GLY A 148 -12.19 -22.83 14.75
N THR A 149 -11.69 -23.28 13.60
CA THR A 149 -11.28 -22.39 12.51
C THR A 149 -12.50 -21.77 11.83
N GLN A 150 -12.28 -20.72 11.04
CA GLN A 150 -13.37 -20.02 10.36
C GLN A 150 -14.08 -20.92 9.31
N GLU A 151 -13.33 -21.80 8.65
CA GLU A 151 -13.83 -22.78 7.68
C GLU A 151 -14.71 -23.84 8.37
N GLU A 152 -14.27 -24.35 9.54
CA GLU A 152 -15.04 -25.31 10.34
C GLU A 152 -16.39 -24.72 10.79
N ARG A 153 -16.39 -23.46 11.24
CA ARG A 153 -17.61 -22.73 11.59
C ARG A 153 -18.51 -22.52 10.37
N GLY A 154 -17.93 -22.30 9.20
CA GLY A 154 -18.66 -22.17 7.94
C GLY A 154 -19.49 -23.41 7.63
N VAL A 155 -18.93 -24.61 7.78
CA VAL A 155 -19.64 -25.88 7.52
C VAL A 155 -20.79 -26.10 8.49
N LEU A 156 -20.57 -25.83 9.77
CA LEU A 156 -21.62 -25.92 10.79
C LEU A 156 -22.73 -24.89 10.57
N HIS A 157 -22.39 -23.70 10.04
CA HIS A 157 -23.38 -22.70 9.67
C HIS A 157 -24.20 -23.16 8.44
N LEU A 158 -23.57 -23.77 7.44
CA LEU A 158 -24.28 -24.37 6.30
C LEU A 158 -25.21 -25.52 6.73
N MET A 159 -24.78 -26.31 7.72
CA MET A 159 -25.60 -27.34 8.35
C MET A 159 -26.82 -26.75 9.04
N TYR A 160 -26.65 -25.68 9.83
CA TYR A 160 -27.75 -24.91 10.41
C TYR A 160 -28.76 -24.43 9.35
N LEU A 161 -28.27 -23.79 8.27
CA LEU A 161 -29.13 -23.27 7.20
C LEU A 161 -29.88 -24.40 6.48
N THR A 162 -29.20 -25.51 6.18
CA THR A 162 -29.80 -26.67 5.52
C THR A 162 -30.91 -27.30 6.37
N LEU A 163 -30.67 -27.45 7.68
CA LEU A 163 -31.70 -27.95 8.60
C LEU A 163 -32.82 -26.93 8.83
N GLY A 164 -32.54 -25.64 8.80
CA GLY A 164 -33.54 -24.57 8.96
C GLY A 164 -34.52 -24.49 7.80
N LEU A 165 -34.01 -24.55 6.55
CA LEU A 165 -34.79 -24.42 5.31
C LEU A 165 -36.00 -25.37 5.30
N HIS A 166 -35.80 -26.63 5.71
CA HIS A 166 -36.84 -27.65 5.67
C HIS A 166 -37.69 -27.76 6.95
N ASN A 167 -37.51 -26.86 7.93
CA ASN A 167 -38.34 -26.85 9.13
C ASN A 167 -39.64 -26.06 8.95
N GLN A 168 -39.70 -25.13 8.00
CA GLN A 168 -40.79 -24.15 7.89
C GLN A 168 -41.89 -24.50 6.87
N LYS A 169 -41.66 -25.41 5.91
CA LYS A 169 -42.55 -25.61 4.75
C LYS A 169 -42.90 -27.06 4.39
N ALA A 170 -42.77 -28.01 5.33
CA ALA A 170 -43.06 -29.42 5.05
C ALA A 170 -44.51 -29.72 4.63
N ASP A 171 -45.46 -28.80 4.86
CA ASP A 171 -46.90 -29.08 4.70
C ASP A 171 -47.59 -28.45 3.48
N GLU A 172 -46.96 -27.53 2.71
CA GLU A 172 -47.73 -26.66 1.79
C GLU A 172 -47.35 -26.68 0.30
N THR A 173 -46.23 -27.26 -0.13
CA THR A 173 -45.82 -27.22 -1.55
C THR A 173 -45.54 -28.60 -2.14
N ASP A 174 -46.53 -29.16 -2.85
CA ASP A 174 -46.44 -30.42 -3.61
C ASP A 174 -45.55 -30.34 -4.87
N GLN A 175 -45.01 -29.17 -5.21
CA GLN A 175 -44.20 -29.00 -6.41
C GLN A 175 -42.71 -29.20 -6.11
N PRO A 176 -42.06 -30.22 -6.70
CA PRO A 176 -40.63 -30.42 -6.54
C PRO A 176 -39.88 -29.26 -7.20
N VAL A 177 -39.06 -28.55 -6.41
CA VAL A 177 -38.10 -27.57 -6.94
C VAL A 177 -37.06 -28.33 -7.74
N SER A 178 -36.86 -27.92 -8.99
CA SER A 178 -35.83 -28.50 -9.85
C SER A 178 -34.50 -27.80 -9.60
N TYR A 179 -33.59 -28.50 -8.93
CA TYR A 179 -32.23 -28.03 -8.66
C TYR A 179 -31.28 -28.37 -9.81
N LEU A 180 -30.39 -27.44 -10.17
CA LEU A 180 -29.30 -27.69 -11.10
C LEU A 180 -28.13 -28.34 -10.39
N THR A 181 -27.61 -29.44 -10.94
CA THR A 181 -26.47 -30.15 -10.36
C THR A 181 -25.20 -29.31 -10.53
N PHE A 182 -24.49 -29.04 -9.43
CA PHE A 182 -23.15 -28.44 -9.47
C PHE A 182 -22.11 -29.47 -9.03
N VAL A 183 -21.04 -29.63 -9.82
CA VAL A 183 -19.93 -30.54 -9.54
C VAL A 183 -18.64 -29.71 -9.47
N PRO A 184 -18.06 -29.50 -8.27
CA PRO A 184 -16.85 -28.69 -8.11
C PRO A 184 -15.61 -29.38 -8.71
N THR A 185 -14.55 -28.63 -9.04
CA THR A 185 -13.29 -29.24 -9.56
C THR A 185 -12.51 -29.96 -8.47
N THR A 186 -12.56 -29.45 -7.24
CA THR A 186 -11.78 -29.94 -6.12
C THR A 186 -12.67 -30.62 -5.09
N THR A 187 -12.10 -31.61 -4.41
CA THR A 187 -12.79 -32.41 -3.40
C THR A 187 -12.75 -31.79 -2.01
N THR A 188 -12.35 -30.53 -1.90
CA THR A 188 -12.08 -29.85 -0.64
C THR A 188 -13.36 -29.50 0.11
N LEU A 189 -13.19 -29.18 1.40
CA LEU A 189 -14.27 -28.65 2.24
C LEU A 189 -14.84 -27.34 1.70
N GLU A 190 -13.99 -26.50 1.09
CA GLU A 190 -14.38 -25.33 0.29
C GLU A 190 -15.33 -25.72 -0.86
N GLY A 191 -14.99 -26.74 -1.65
CA GLY A 191 -15.83 -27.25 -2.75
C GLY A 191 -17.21 -27.74 -2.29
N LEU A 192 -17.26 -28.49 -1.19
CA LEU A 192 -18.52 -28.91 -0.55
C LEU A 192 -19.35 -27.70 -0.09
N SER A 193 -18.69 -26.71 0.49
CA SER A 193 -19.35 -25.52 1.04
C SER A 193 -19.93 -24.64 -0.05
N CYS A 194 -19.18 -24.38 -1.13
CA CYS A 194 -19.66 -23.67 -2.31
C CYS A 194 -20.86 -24.38 -2.95
N ARG A 195 -20.78 -25.71 -3.07
CA ARG A 195 -21.88 -26.51 -3.59
C ARG A 195 -23.14 -26.40 -2.72
N THR A 196 -22.97 -26.50 -1.41
CA THR A 196 -24.07 -26.36 -0.45
C THR A 196 -24.70 -24.98 -0.51
N LEU A 197 -23.88 -23.92 -0.57
CA LEU A 197 -24.33 -22.53 -0.75
C LEU A 197 -25.18 -22.35 -2.00
N PHE A 198 -24.73 -22.92 -3.12
CA PHE A 198 -25.42 -22.82 -4.38
C PHE A 198 -26.79 -23.49 -4.35
N PHE A 199 -26.92 -24.63 -3.68
CA PHE A 199 -28.21 -25.29 -3.52
C PHE A 199 -29.13 -24.57 -2.52
N LEU A 200 -28.59 -24.06 -1.42
CA LEU A 200 -29.32 -23.22 -0.48
C LEU A 200 -29.88 -21.98 -1.18
N ALA A 201 -29.08 -21.33 -2.02
CA ALA A 201 -29.51 -20.19 -2.82
C ALA A 201 -30.64 -20.53 -3.80
N GLN A 202 -30.54 -21.65 -4.53
CA GLN A 202 -31.62 -22.10 -5.42
C GLN A 202 -32.91 -22.42 -4.65
N GLY A 203 -32.79 -22.99 -3.45
CA GLY A 203 -33.93 -23.30 -2.58
C GLY A 203 -34.53 -22.07 -1.90
N SER A 204 -33.76 -20.98 -1.78
CA SER A 204 -34.16 -19.76 -1.07
C SER A 204 -35.26 -18.96 -1.78
N GLU A 205 -35.53 -19.21 -3.07
CA GLU A 205 -36.69 -18.64 -3.77
C GLU A 205 -38.00 -18.91 -2.99
N LEU A 206 -38.05 -20.01 -2.24
CA LEU A 206 -39.19 -20.38 -1.40
C LEU A 206 -39.25 -19.61 -0.06
N HIS A 207 -38.17 -18.95 0.38
CA HIS A 207 -38.03 -18.38 1.73
C HIS A 207 -37.66 -16.89 1.74
N LEU A 208 -37.92 -16.16 0.65
CA LEU A 208 -37.75 -14.70 0.60
C LEU A 208 -38.60 -13.96 1.67
N GLU A 209 -39.57 -14.64 2.28
CA GLU A 209 -40.41 -14.12 3.35
C GLU A 209 -39.78 -14.23 4.76
N ASP A 210 -38.73 -15.05 4.95
CA ASP A 210 -37.99 -15.16 6.21
C ASP A 210 -36.69 -14.31 6.16
N PRO A 211 -36.71 -13.09 6.72
CA PRO A 211 -35.54 -12.21 6.70
C PRO A 211 -34.38 -12.74 7.53
N GLU A 212 -34.61 -13.50 8.61
CA GLU A 212 -33.51 -14.02 9.44
C GLU A 212 -32.73 -15.11 8.70
N PHE A 213 -33.44 -15.98 7.99
CA PHE A 213 -32.83 -16.99 7.12
C PHE A 213 -32.04 -16.32 6.00
N LEU A 214 -32.64 -15.34 5.32
CA LEU A 214 -32.00 -14.62 4.22
C LEU A 214 -30.74 -13.85 4.69
N ALA A 215 -30.81 -13.12 5.81
CA ALA A 215 -29.64 -12.47 6.40
C ALA A 215 -28.53 -13.47 6.70
N SER A 216 -28.89 -14.61 7.31
CA SER A 216 -27.94 -15.66 7.66
C SER A 216 -27.28 -16.25 6.40
N LEU A 217 -28.05 -16.52 5.34
CA LEU A 217 -27.54 -17.05 4.09
C LEU A 217 -26.61 -16.06 3.38
N LEU A 218 -26.98 -14.78 3.30
CA LEU A 218 -26.13 -13.74 2.72
C LEU A 218 -24.83 -13.57 3.51
N GLU A 219 -24.87 -13.64 4.84
CA GLU A 219 -23.68 -13.55 5.68
C GLU A 219 -22.72 -14.72 5.43
N VAL A 220 -23.25 -15.92 5.22
CA VAL A 220 -22.42 -17.07 4.84
C VAL A 220 -21.82 -16.88 3.46
N ILE A 221 -22.60 -16.41 2.48
CA ILE A 221 -22.09 -16.14 1.12
C ILE A 221 -20.97 -15.10 1.16
N LYS A 222 -21.18 -13.97 1.83
CA LYS A 222 -20.15 -12.93 2.03
C LYS A 222 -18.88 -13.53 2.63
N ARG A 223 -19.03 -14.26 3.72
CA ARG A 223 -17.91 -14.85 4.47
C ARG A 223 -17.09 -15.81 3.60
N TYR A 224 -17.77 -16.72 2.89
CA TYR A 224 -17.10 -17.66 1.99
C TYR A 224 -16.49 -16.96 0.79
N TYR A 225 -17.15 -15.96 0.22
CA TYR A 225 -16.60 -15.21 -0.90
C TYR A 225 -15.26 -14.53 -0.53
N VAL A 226 -15.21 -13.87 0.64
CA VAL A 226 -13.99 -13.18 1.12
C VAL A 226 -12.85 -14.16 1.41
N GLN A 227 -13.18 -15.35 1.92
CA GLN A 227 -12.19 -16.39 2.26
C GLN A 227 -11.78 -17.28 1.10
N ALA A 228 -12.57 -17.28 0.02
CA ALA A 228 -12.39 -18.19 -1.09
C ALA A 228 -10.97 -18.06 -1.66
N THR A 229 -10.27 -19.18 -1.66
CA THR A 229 -8.89 -19.29 -2.16
C THR A 229 -8.88 -19.58 -3.66
N SER A 230 -9.95 -20.20 -4.16
CA SER A 230 -10.13 -20.48 -5.58
C SER A 230 -11.08 -19.49 -6.25
N GLU A 231 -10.80 -19.18 -7.52
CA GLU A 231 -11.69 -18.36 -8.37
C GLU A 231 -13.06 -19.03 -8.55
N GLU A 232 -13.08 -20.38 -8.65
CA GLU A 232 -14.30 -21.17 -8.71
C GLU A 232 -15.20 -20.95 -7.49
N ALA A 233 -14.63 -20.97 -6.28
CA ALA A 233 -15.40 -20.75 -5.06
C ALA A 233 -16.05 -19.37 -5.04
N ARG A 234 -15.33 -18.33 -5.53
CA ARG A 234 -15.87 -16.98 -5.67
C ARG A 234 -16.99 -16.92 -6.71
N ASP A 235 -16.82 -17.54 -7.87
CA ASP A 235 -17.84 -17.62 -8.92
C ASP A 235 -19.12 -18.30 -8.43
N VAL A 236 -18.98 -19.38 -7.65
CA VAL A 236 -20.13 -20.10 -7.09
C VAL A 236 -20.83 -19.28 -6.01
N CYS A 237 -20.08 -18.60 -5.14
CA CYS A 237 -20.65 -17.68 -4.16
C CYS A 237 -21.41 -16.54 -4.88
N PHE A 238 -20.84 -16.00 -5.96
CA PHE A 238 -21.47 -14.97 -6.78
C PHE A 238 -22.76 -15.47 -7.45
N LEU A 239 -22.74 -16.66 -8.05
CA LEU A 239 -23.95 -17.27 -8.60
C LEU A 239 -25.00 -17.56 -7.54
N SER A 240 -24.59 -18.00 -6.36
CA SER A 240 -25.49 -18.22 -5.22
C SER A 240 -26.17 -16.91 -4.84
N PHE A 241 -25.39 -15.82 -4.76
CA PHE A 241 -25.93 -14.49 -4.53
C PHE A 241 -26.93 -14.07 -5.62
N ALA A 242 -26.56 -14.22 -6.90
CA ALA A 242 -27.44 -13.90 -8.01
C ALA A 242 -28.74 -14.73 -8.00
N SER A 243 -28.68 -16.01 -7.64
CA SER A 243 -29.84 -16.89 -7.52
C SER A 243 -30.79 -16.46 -6.40
N ILE A 244 -30.26 -15.97 -5.27
CA ILE A 244 -31.08 -15.35 -4.21
C ILE A 244 -31.82 -14.11 -4.76
N LEU A 245 -31.20 -13.36 -5.67
CA LEU A 245 -31.84 -12.24 -6.36
C LEU A 245 -32.79 -12.68 -7.51
N GLY A 246 -33.08 -13.98 -7.62
CA GLY A 246 -33.99 -14.55 -8.61
C GLY A 246 -33.36 -14.84 -9.97
N TYR A 247 -32.02 -14.86 -10.08
CA TYR A 247 -31.36 -15.28 -11.32
C TYR A 247 -31.55 -16.79 -11.56
N LYS A 248 -32.23 -17.12 -12.66
CA LYS A 248 -32.43 -18.50 -13.10
C LYS A 248 -31.46 -18.86 -14.22
N ILE A 249 -30.57 -19.81 -13.94
CA ILE A 249 -29.68 -20.39 -14.95
C ILE A 249 -30.52 -21.11 -16.01
N LYS A 250 -30.31 -20.77 -17.28
CA LYS A 250 -31.11 -21.29 -18.39
C LYS A 250 -30.77 -22.77 -18.65
N LYS A 251 -31.67 -23.69 -18.29
CA LYS A 251 -31.50 -25.15 -18.48
C LYS A 251 -31.03 -25.56 -19.88
N GLY A 252 -31.59 -24.96 -20.94
CA GLY A 252 -31.25 -25.29 -22.33
C GLY A 252 -29.82 -24.92 -22.76
N SER A 253 -29.06 -24.23 -21.91
CA SER A 253 -27.67 -23.85 -22.19
C SER A 253 -26.62 -24.81 -21.59
N ILE A 254 -27.05 -25.80 -20.80
CA ILE A 254 -26.17 -26.75 -20.11
C ILE A 254 -26.53 -28.18 -20.54
N PRO A 255 -25.72 -28.82 -21.41
CA PRO A 255 -25.88 -30.25 -21.69
C PRO A 255 -25.80 -31.04 -20.38
N ASP A 256 -26.80 -31.89 -20.13
CA ASP A 256 -26.90 -32.79 -18.97
C ASP A 256 -27.17 -32.14 -17.60
N GLU A 257 -27.71 -30.90 -17.57
CA GLU A 257 -28.08 -30.15 -16.34
C GLU A 257 -26.98 -30.06 -15.27
N THR A 258 -25.72 -30.30 -15.66
CA THR A 258 -24.56 -30.34 -14.77
C THR A 258 -23.66 -29.13 -15.04
N LEU A 259 -23.55 -28.26 -14.03
CA LEU A 259 -22.70 -27.09 -14.02
C LEU A 259 -21.29 -27.50 -13.57
N THR A 260 -20.31 -27.32 -14.45
CA THR A 260 -18.89 -27.56 -14.18
C THR A 260 -18.12 -26.24 -14.12
N PRO A 261 -16.94 -26.19 -13.47
CA PRO A 261 -16.20 -24.94 -13.33
C PRO A 261 -15.68 -24.37 -14.64
N ALA A 262 -15.45 -25.21 -15.65
CA ALA A 262 -15.15 -24.74 -17.01
C ALA A 262 -16.35 -24.01 -17.65
N ARG A 263 -17.58 -24.39 -17.29
CA ARG A 263 -18.82 -23.80 -17.80
C ARG A 263 -19.26 -22.55 -17.03
N LEU A 264 -18.83 -22.40 -15.77
CA LEU A 264 -19.03 -21.18 -14.98
C LEU A 264 -18.45 -19.94 -15.67
N ARG A 265 -17.26 -20.09 -16.27
CA ARG A 265 -16.36 -19.00 -16.67
C ARG A 265 -16.80 -18.05 -17.79
N ASN A 266 -17.95 -18.17 -18.44
CA ASN A 266 -18.27 -17.19 -19.49
C ASN A 266 -19.74 -16.78 -19.66
N PRO A 267 -20.73 -17.68 -19.88
CA PRO A 267 -22.09 -17.19 -20.15
C PRO A 267 -22.94 -17.03 -18.89
N GLN A 268 -22.78 -17.91 -17.90
CA GLN A 268 -23.67 -17.95 -16.73
C GLN A 268 -23.28 -16.93 -15.68
N VAL A 269 -22.00 -16.82 -15.33
CA VAL A 269 -21.52 -15.75 -14.44
C VAL A 269 -21.80 -14.38 -15.08
N TRP A 270 -21.65 -14.26 -16.40
CA TRP A 270 -22.00 -13.02 -17.11
C TRP A 270 -23.51 -12.73 -17.09
N GLY A 271 -24.36 -13.73 -17.31
CA GLY A 271 -25.81 -13.57 -17.21
C GLY A 271 -26.26 -13.24 -15.79
N ALA A 272 -25.64 -13.86 -14.78
CA ALA A 272 -25.86 -13.59 -13.38
C ALA A 272 -25.43 -12.17 -13.01
N ALA A 273 -24.27 -11.73 -13.49
CA ALA A 273 -23.79 -10.35 -13.35
C ALA A 273 -24.79 -9.34 -13.86
N MET A 274 -25.24 -9.52 -15.10
CA MET A 274 -26.25 -8.65 -15.70
C MET A 274 -27.55 -8.66 -14.89
N HIS A 275 -27.99 -9.84 -14.42
CA HIS A 275 -29.19 -9.95 -13.60
C HIS A 275 -29.05 -9.23 -12.26
N VAL A 276 -27.93 -9.40 -11.57
CA VAL A 276 -27.63 -8.70 -10.31
C VAL A 276 -27.66 -7.19 -10.57
N LEU A 277 -26.97 -6.70 -11.60
CA LEU A 277 -26.97 -5.28 -11.96
C LEU A 277 -28.39 -4.76 -12.25
N HIS A 278 -29.21 -5.52 -12.98
CA HIS A 278 -30.61 -5.13 -13.22
C HIS A 278 -31.50 -5.21 -11.98
N ALA A 279 -31.20 -6.12 -11.05
CA ALA A 279 -31.98 -6.29 -9.82
C ALA A 279 -31.65 -5.21 -8.77
N LEU A 280 -30.40 -4.73 -8.73
CA LEU A 280 -29.94 -3.72 -7.77
C LEU A 280 -30.86 -2.48 -7.71
N PRO A 281 -31.19 -1.80 -8.83
CA PRO A 281 -32.13 -0.68 -8.87
C PRO A 281 -33.50 -0.93 -8.21
N LEU A 282 -33.97 -2.18 -8.27
CA LEU A 282 -35.29 -2.57 -7.75
C LEU A 282 -35.22 -2.94 -6.27
N LEU A 283 -34.08 -3.48 -5.83
CA LEU A 283 -33.84 -3.91 -4.46
C LEU A 283 -33.47 -2.72 -3.57
N LEU A 284 -32.57 -1.87 -4.05
CA LEU A 284 -31.98 -0.78 -3.29
C LEU A 284 -33.03 0.17 -2.69
N PRO A 285 -34.04 0.70 -3.42
CA PRO A 285 -35.11 1.49 -2.82
C PRO A 285 -35.94 0.73 -1.77
N ARG A 286 -36.18 -0.57 -1.96
CA ARG A 286 -36.95 -1.38 -1.00
C ARG A 286 -36.18 -1.57 0.31
N LEU A 287 -34.86 -1.74 0.20
CA LEU A 287 -33.96 -1.84 1.34
C LEU A 287 -33.96 -0.56 2.19
N TRP A 288 -34.30 0.60 1.62
CA TRP A 288 -34.28 1.90 2.32
C TRP A 288 -35.62 2.43 2.80
N THR A 289 -36.74 1.73 2.58
CA THR A 289 -38.04 2.22 3.02
C THR A 289 -38.21 2.11 4.55
N PRO A 290 -38.52 3.23 5.28
CA PRO A 290 -38.64 3.24 6.75
C PRO A 290 -39.77 2.36 7.33
N SER A 291 -40.69 1.89 6.49
CA SER A 291 -41.82 1.05 6.88
C SER A 291 -41.45 -0.42 7.13
N TYR A 292 -40.17 -0.78 7.04
CA TYR A 292 -39.68 -2.14 7.23
C TYR A 292 -39.23 -2.38 8.69
N GLU A 293 -39.83 -3.39 9.32
CA GLU A 293 -39.71 -3.72 10.74
C GLU A 293 -38.27 -4.00 11.24
N ALA A 294 -38.07 -3.89 12.56
CA ALA A 294 -36.79 -4.07 13.26
C ALA A 294 -36.01 -5.37 12.93
N HIS A 295 -36.68 -6.43 12.49
CA HIS A 295 -36.05 -7.70 12.14
C HIS A 295 -35.29 -7.67 10.79
N GLN A 296 -35.57 -6.71 9.91
CA GLN A 296 -34.89 -6.59 8.60
C GLN A 296 -33.66 -5.66 8.62
N MET A 297 -33.44 -4.95 9.74
CA MET A 297 -32.25 -4.11 9.93
C MET A 297 -30.94 -4.92 9.90
N SER A 298 -30.98 -6.23 10.17
CA SER A 298 -29.82 -7.12 10.10
C SER A 298 -29.49 -7.60 8.68
N VAL A 299 -30.49 -7.71 7.80
CA VAL A 299 -30.31 -8.18 6.41
C VAL A 299 -29.58 -7.13 5.59
N HIS A 300 -29.89 -5.85 5.82
CA HIS A 300 -29.43 -4.76 4.97
C HIS A 300 -27.91 -4.61 4.93
N PRO A 301 -27.18 -4.51 6.05
CA PRO A 301 -25.72 -4.37 6.02
C PRO A 301 -25.06 -5.59 5.37
N VAL A 302 -25.54 -6.79 5.69
CA VAL A 302 -25.04 -8.04 5.14
C VAL A 302 -25.23 -8.08 3.63
N LEU A 303 -26.40 -7.68 3.13
CA LEU A 303 -26.67 -7.63 1.70
C LEU A 303 -25.76 -6.64 0.98
N VAL A 304 -25.59 -5.42 1.52
CA VAL A 304 -24.68 -4.41 0.97
C VAL A 304 -23.25 -4.93 0.92
N ASP A 305 -22.79 -5.56 1.99
CA ASP A 305 -21.44 -6.11 2.05
C ASP A 305 -21.25 -7.33 1.13
N THR A 306 -22.30 -8.13 0.93
CA THR A 306 -22.27 -9.27 -0.01
C THR A 306 -22.22 -8.78 -1.45
N ILE A 307 -23.02 -7.76 -1.78
CA ILE A 307 -22.96 -7.04 -3.04
C ILE A 307 -21.54 -6.51 -3.24
N TRP A 308 -20.97 -5.87 -2.22
CA TRP A 308 -19.61 -5.32 -2.29
C TRP A 308 -18.56 -6.37 -2.63
N ALA A 309 -18.52 -7.45 -1.86
CA ALA A 309 -17.58 -8.54 -2.10
C ALA A 309 -17.70 -9.03 -3.55
N SER A 310 -18.93 -9.24 -4.01
CA SER A 310 -19.29 -9.73 -5.35
C SER A 310 -18.90 -8.79 -6.51
N ILE A 311 -18.92 -7.48 -6.28
CA ILE A 311 -18.70 -6.50 -7.33
C ILE A 311 -17.27 -6.57 -7.91
N ASP A 312 -16.26 -6.99 -7.14
CA ASP A 312 -14.87 -7.11 -7.62
C ASP A 312 -14.70 -8.11 -8.78
N GLN A 313 -15.60 -9.10 -8.89
CA GLN A 313 -15.66 -10.03 -10.02
C GLN A 313 -16.22 -9.41 -11.29
N LEU A 314 -16.93 -8.30 -11.15
CA LEU A 314 -17.63 -7.62 -12.21
C LEU A 314 -16.82 -6.47 -12.82
N ILE A 315 -15.53 -6.34 -12.47
CA ILE A 315 -14.63 -5.34 -13.07
C ILE A 315 -14.37 -5.70 -14.53
N SER A 316 -15.16 -5.14 -15.45
CA SER A 316 -15.00 -5.28 -16.89
C SER A 316 -15.48 -4.01 -17.60
N PRO A 317 -14.78 -3.52 -18.65
CA PRO A 317 -15.21 -2.36 -19.43
C PRO A 317 -16.61 -2.48 -20.01
N PHE A 318 -17.11 -3.72 -20.17
CA PHE A 318 -18.46 -3.98 -20.64
C PHE A 318 -19.54 -3.52 -19.66
N TYR A 319 -19.26 -3.55 -18.35
CA TYR A 319 -20.25 -3.26 -17.31
C TYR A 319 -20.33 -1.79 -16.87
N ALA A 320 -19.34 -0.98 -17.28
CA ALA A 320 -19.19 0.41 -16.85
C ALA A 320 -20.45 1.25 -17.07
N GLU A 321 -21.16 1.04 -18.19
CA GLU A 321 -22.42 1.73 -18.49
C GLU A 321 -23.57 1.23 -17.63
N GLN A 322 -23.72 -0.09 -17.41
CA GLN A 322 -24.82 -0.59 -16.58
C GLN A 322 -24.65 -0.20 -15.12
N TYR A 323 -23.44 -0.12 -14.59
CA TYR A 323 -23.24 0.42 -13.26
C TYR A 323 -23.77 1.85 -13.14
N LEU A 324 -23.62 2.65 -14.20
CA LEU A 324 -24.16 4.00 -14.21
C LEU A 324 -25.68 4.05 -14.22
N ASP A 325 -26.33 3.12 -14.91
CA ASP A 325 -27.77 2.97 -14.82
C ASP A 325 -28.20 2.56 -13.40
N VAL A 326 -27.45 1.65 -12.76
CA VAL A 326 -27.66 1.31 -11.35
C VAL A 326 -27.52 2.53 -10.46
N PHE A 327 -26.51 3.35 -10.72
CA PHE A 327 -26.28 4.59 -10.00
C PHE A 327 -27.40 5.60 -10.13
N GLN A 328 -27.87 5.88 -11.35
CA GLN A 328 -28.97 6.81 -11.56
C GLN A 328 -30.26 6.39 -10.85
N SER A 329 -30.44 5.09 -10.59
CA SER A 329 -31.60 4.56 -9.88
C SER A 329 -31.52 4.71 -8.35
N LEU A 330 -30.34 5.03 -7.80
CA LEU A 330 -30.18 5.31 -6.38
C LEU A 330 -30.89 6.63 -6.04
N PRO A 331 -31.72 6.67 -4.97
CA PRO A 331 -32.35 7.89 -4.53
C PRO A 331 -31.31 8.97 -4.23
N LEU A 332 -31.36 10.08 -4.97
CA LEU A 332 -30.53 11.27 -4.78
C LEU A 332 -30.74 11.94 -3.41
N ALA A 333 -31.94 11.78 -2.85
CA ALA A 333 -32.33 12.40 -1.60
C ALA A 333 -31.74 11.64 -0.40
N LEU A 334 -30.44 11.81 -0.17
CA LEU A 334 -29.78 11.44 1.09
C LEU A 334 -30.46 12.05 2.32
N HIS A 335 -31.27 13.11 2.14
CA HIS A 335 -32.11 13.71 3.17
C HIS A 335 -33.25 12.80 3.65
N ASP A 336 -33.72 11.86 2.83
CA ASP A 336 -34.81 10.95 3.16
C ASP A 336 -34.31 9.63 3.78
N ILE A 337 -33.00 9.39 3.74
CA ILE A 337 -32.38 8.19 4.32
C ILE A 337 -32.16 8.41 5.82
N PRO A 338 -32.69 7.55 6.72
CA PRO A 338 -32.42 7.66 8.15
C PRO A 338 -30.91 7.65 8.42
N ARG A 339 -30.42 8.56 9.28
CA ARG A 339 -28.98 8.74 9.57
C ARG A 339 -28.22 7.46 9.91
N PHE A 340 -28.89 6.46 10.48
CA PHE A 340 -28.27 5.17 10.80
C PHE A 340 -27.81 4.38 9.56
N PHE A 341 -28.43 4.58 8.39
CA PHE A 341 -28.05 3.90 7.14
C PHE A 341 -27.02 4.67 6.30
N TRP A 342 -26.69 5.88 6.73
CA TRP A 342 -25.94 6.83 5.92
C TRP A 342 -24.50 6.36 5.64
N ALA A 343 -23.80 5.81 6.65
CA ALA A 343 -22.45 5.25 6.48
C ALA A 343 -22.42 4.11 5.44
N ASN A 344 -23.40 3.20 5.48
CA ASN A 344 -23.52 2.10 4.52
C ASN A 344 -23.85 2.62 3.12
N HIS A 345 -24.67 3.65 3.01
CA HIS A 345 -25.01 4.26 1.72
C HIS A 345 -23.80 4.98 1.10
N VAL A 346 -23.07 5.77 1.88
CA VAL A 346 -21.84 6.43 1.42
C VAL A 346 -20.79 5.40 1.01
N SER A 347 -20.62 4.33 1.81
CA SER A 347 -19.72 3.23 1.48
C SER A 347 -20.13 2.56 0.17
N LEU A 348 -21.42 2.22 -0.02
CA LEU A 348 -21.94 1.63 -1.25
C LEU A 348 -21.76 2.55 -2.46
N PHE A 349 -22.01 3.85 -2.29
CA PHE A 349 -21.82 4.86 -3.33
C PHE A 349 -20.34 4.95 -3.76
N ALA A 350 -19.42 5.10 -2.80
CA ALA A 350 -17.97 5.14 -3.06
C ALA A 350 -17.49 3.88 -3.77
N SER A 351 -17.96 2.74 -3.28
CA SER A 351 -17.69 1.39 -3.74
C SER A 351 -18.10 1.17 -5.19
N LEU A 352 -19.37 1.45 -5.51
CA LEU A 352 -19.86 1.36 -6.87
C LEU A 352 -19.07 2.31 -7.78
N LEU A 353 -18.63 3.48 -7.30
CA LEU A 353 -18.00 4.50 -8.16
C LEU A 353 -16.62 4.01 -8.56
N ARG A 354 -15.90 3.50 -7.56
CA ARG A 354 -14.62 2.84 -7.73
C ARG A 354 -14.69 1.72 -8.75
N VAL A 355 -15.68 0.84 -8.61
CA VAL A 355 -15.81 -0.32 -9.50
C VAL A 355 -16.19 0.13 -10.90
N THR A 356 -17.06 1.13 -11.05
CA THR A 356 -17.36 1.72 -12.35
C THR A 356 -16.11 2.28 -13.03
N ILE A 357 -15.24 2.97 -12.28
CA ILE A 357 -13.96 3.50 -12.80
C ILE A 357 -12.99 2.38 -13.14
N GLN A 358 -12.82 1.39 -12.25
CA GLN A 358 -11.96 0.22 -12.49
C GLN A 358 -12.44 -0.58 -13.70
N SER A 359 -13.76 -0.72 -13.85
CA SER A 359 -14.42 -1.38 -14.98
C SER A 359 -14.11 -0.64 -16.26
N ALA A 360 -14.38 0.67 -16.30
CA ALA A 360 -14.13 1.49 -17.47
C ALA A 360 -12.66 1.49 -17.90
N THR A 361 -11.74 1.47 -16.93
CA THR A 361 -10.29 1.56 -17.18
C THR A 361 -9.62 0.20 -17.37
N GLY A 362 -10.33 -0.90 -17.04
CA GLY A 362 -9.81 -2.27 -17.07
C GLY A 362 -8.66 -2.53 -16.09
N LYS A 363 -8.46 -1.67 -15.08
CA LYS A 363 -7.33 -1.71 -14.14
C LYS A 363 -7.84 -1.82 -12.70
N LYS A 364 -7.61 -2.96 -12.03
CA LYS A 364 -8.04 -3.19 -10.64
C LYS A 364 -7.31 -2.28 -9.61
N ASP A 365 -6.01 -2.08 -9.77
CA ASP A 365 -5.18 -1.45 -8.72
C ASP A 365 -4.50 -0.12 -9.12
N ARG A 366 -4.88 0.47 -10.26
CA ARG A 366 -4.25 1.71 -10.73
C ARG A 366 -5.08 2.94 -10.40
N LEU A 367 -5.10 3.31 -9.12
CA LEU A 367 -5.33 4.69 -8.72
C LEU A 367 -4.07 5.25 -8.06
N PRO A 368 -3.68 6.50 -8.38
CA PRO A 368 -4.34 7.42 -9.31
C PRO A 368 -4.09 7.04 -10.78
N LEU A 369 -5.09 7.26 -11.64
CA LEU A 369 -4.88 7.26 -13.09
C LEU A 369 -4.24 8.59 -13.46
N LEU A 370 -3.09 8.55 -14.13
CA LEU A 370 -2.53 9.75 -14.74
C LEU A 370 -3.56 10.34 -15.73
N PRO A 371 -3.69 11.67 -15.84
CA PRO A 371 -4.53 12.29 -16.86
C PRO A 371 -4.23 11.78 -18.29
N SER A 372 -2.97 11.44 -18.58
CA SER A 372 -2.57 10.82 -19.85
C SER A 372 -3.16 9.42 -20.06
N ASP A 373 -3.30 8.63 -18.99
CA ASP A 373 -3.96 7.33 -19.05
C ASP A 373 -5.47 7.51 -19.27
N LEU A 374 -6.08 8.53 -18.64
CA LEU A 374 -7.51 8.85 -18.80
C LEU A 374 -7.84 9.32 -20.23
N LEU A 375 -7.02 10.20 -20.81
CA LEU A 375 -7.19 10.70 -22.17
C LEU A 375 -7.11 9.55 -23.21
N ASN A 376 -6.27 8.55 -22.97
CA ASN A 376 -6.20 7.36 -23.83
C ASN A 376 -7.43 6.44 -23.69
N VAL A 377 -8.10 6.42 -22.53
CA VAL A 377 -9.33 5.64 -22.31
C VAL A 377 -10.54 6.29 -22.99
N GLN A 378 -10.55 7.61 -23.15
CA GLN A 378 -11.65 8.35 -23.78
C GLN A 378 -11.87 8.00 -25.26
N SER A 379 -10.88 7.43 -25.96
CA SER A 379 -10.93 7.37 -27.43
C SER A 379 -11.86 6.31 -28.03
N GLU A 380 -12.42 5.34 -27.28
CA GLU A 380 -13.17 4.26 -27.93
C GLU A 380 -14.51 3.78 -27.31
N ARG A 381 -14.85 3.92 -26.02
CA ARG A 381 -15.94 3.06 -25.48
C ARG A 381 -16.93 3.60 -24.45
N TRP A 382 -16.79 4.80 -23.91
CA TRP A 382 -17.69 5.23 -22.82
C TRP A 382 -18.33 6.60 -23.10
N LYS A 383 -19.66 6.62 -23.21
CA LYS A 383 -20.43 7.85 -23.46
C LYS A 383 -21.20 8.23 -22.20
N PHE A 384 -20.94 9.44 -21.70
CA PHE A 384 -21.64 9.99 -20.57
C PHE A 384 -22.78 10.90 -21.04
N SER A 385 -23.99 10.68 -20.53
CA SER A 385 -25.07 11.66 -20.63
C SER A 385 -24.91 12.77 -19.59
N SER A 386 -25.44 13.96 -19.88
CA SER A 386 -25.49 15.07 -18.90
C SER A 386 -26.31 14.75 -17.64
N SER A 387 -27.16 13.71 -17.65
CA SER A 387 -27.88 13.26 -16.44
C SER A 387 -26.95 12.68 -15.39
N HIS A 388 -25.89 11.96 -15.79
CA HIS A 388 -24.89 11.44 -14.85
C HIS A 388 -24.16 12.57 -14.13
N PHE A 389 -23.82 13.65 -14.85
CA PHE A 389 -23.18 14.81 -14.25
C PHE A 389 -24.06 15.43 -13.15
N ILE A 390 -25.32 15.72 -13.47
CA ILE A 390 -26.27 16.33 -12.53
C ILE A 390 -26.39 15.45 -11.28
N TRP A 391 -26.63 14.15 -11.48
CA TRP A 391 -26.78 13.19 -10.40
C TRP A 391 -25.53 13.10 -9.51
N LEU A 392 -24.34 13.02 -10.11
CA LEU A 392 -23.09 12.86 -9.37
C LEU A 392 -22.77 14.11 -8.53
N ILE A 393 -23.00 15.29 -9.10
CA ILE A 393 -22.77 16.56 -8.40
C ILE A 393 -23.78 16.77 -7.27
N GLU A 394 -25.05 16.41 -7.47
CA GLU A 394 -26.06 16.42 -6.39
C GLU A 394 -25.71 15.42 -5.28
N SER A 395 -25.19 14.25 -5.65
CA SER A 395 -24.72 13.25 -4.69
C SER A 395 -23.52 13.75 -3.90
N LEU A 396 -22.57 14.44 -4.54
CA LEU A 396 -21.44 15.07 -3.85
C LEU A 396 -21.87 16.20 -2.91
N GLU A 397 -22.81 17.05 -3.34
CA GLU A 397 -23.35 18.12 -2.50
C GLU A 397 -24.02 17.56 -1.24
N ALA A 398 -24.84 16.52 -1.42
CA ALA A 398 -25.48 15.84 -0.31
C ALA A 398 -24.48 15.08 0.58
N LEU A 399 -23.44 14.49 -0.02
CA LEU A 399 -22.34 13.85 0.68
C LEU A 399 -21.60 14.87 1.57
N HIS A 400 -21.21 16.01 1.03
CA HIS A 400 -20.47 17.06 1.74
C HIS A 400 -21.32 17.80 2.78
N GLY A 401 -22.63 17.86 2.57
CA GLY A 401 -23.59 18.57 3.44
C GLY A 401 -23.97 17.84 4.74
N SER A 402 -23.59 16.57 4.91
CA SER A 402 -23.88 15.87 6.16
C SER A 402 -22.82 16.20 7.21
N GLY A 403 -23.20 17.00 8.21
CA GLY A 403 -22.29 17.41 9.29
C GLY A 403 -21.92 16.31 10.30
N ASP A 404 -22.12 15.02 9.99
CA ASP A 404 -21.99 13.90 10.96
C ASP A 404 -20.69 13.08 10.80
N PHE A 405 -19.71 13.55 10.03
CA PHE A 405 -18.43 12.83 9.81
C PHE A 405 -17.37 13.04 10.90
N ASN A 406 -17.80 13.21 12.16
CA ASN A 406 -16.86 13.34 13.26
C ASN A 406 -16.11 12.03 13.58
N THR A 407 -16.50 10.91 12.96
CA THR A 407 -15.72 9.66 13.00
C THR A 407 -14.69 9.64 11.87
N GLU A 408 -13.47 9.24 12.20
CA GLU A 408 -12.34 9.09 11.26
C GLU A 408 -12.73 8.24 10.03
N SER A 409 -13.24 7.02 10.26
CA SER A 409 -13.72 6.12 9.20
C SER A 409 -14.79 6.75 8.28
N GLY A 410 -15.68 7.57 8.85
CA GLY A 410 -16.67 8.31 8.06
C GLY A 410 -16.02 9.31 7.11
N ARG A 411 -15.05 10.08 7.61
CA ARG A 411 -14.30 11.08 6.82
C ARG A 411 -13.51 10.43 5.68
N GLU A 412 -12.80 9.35 5.98
CA GLU A 412 -12.04 8.60 4.97
C GLU A 412 -12.92 8.07 3.84
N THR A 413 -14.11 7.55 4.17
CA THR A 413 -15.07 7.05 3.19
C THR A 413 -15.55 8.18 2.28
N VAL A 414 -15.80 9.37 2.82
CA VAL A 414 -16.18 10.57 2.04
C VAL A 414 -15.06 11.02 1.11
N TRP A 415 -13.81 11.01 1.60
CA TRP A 415 -12.64 11.32 0.77
C TRP A 415 -12.49 10.36 -0.39
N HIS A 416 -12.66 9.06 -0.13
CA HIS A 416 -12.68 8.04 -1.17
C HIS A 416 -13.80 8.25 -2.19
N ALA A 417 -15.04 8.45 -1.73
CA ALA A 417 -16.20 8.70 -2.58
C ALA A 417 -15.98 9.93 -3.47
N THR A 418 -15.46 11.01 -2.88
CA THR A 418 -15.20 12.27 -3.58
C THR A 418 -14.06 12.11 -4.60
N ALA A 419 -12.98 11.41 -4.23
CA ALA A 419 -11.89 11.11 -5.14
C ALA A 419 -12.37 10.28 -6.34
N ASP A 420 -13.16 9.24 -6.09
CA ASP A 420 -13.74 8.38 -7.12
C ASP A 420 -14.68 9.21 -8.02
N ALA A 421 -15.55 10.05 -7.47
CA ALA A 421 -16.39 10.96 -8.26
C ALA A 421 -15.58 11.96 -9.10
N PHE A 422 -14.48 12.51 -8.59
CA PHE A 422 -13.63 13.43 -9.36
C PHE A 422 -12.90 12.74 -10.51
N LEU A 423 -12.38 11.53 -10.27
CA LEU A 423 -11.79 10.72 -11.34
C LEU A 423 -12.83 10.36 -12.40
N PHE A 424 -14.06 10.07 -11.96
CA PHE A 424 -15.19 9.83 -12.85
C PHE A 424 -15.51 11.07 -13.70
N LEU A 425 -15.65 12.25 -13.09
CA LEU A 425 -15.87 13.51 -13.81
C LEU A 425 -14.73 13.84 -14.77
N SER A 426 -13.49 13.51 -14.40
CA SER A 426 -12.30 13.71 -15.26
C SER A 426 -12.36 12.87 -16.55
N CYS A 427 -13.22 11.85 -16.62
CA CYS A 427 -13.41 11.03 -17.81
C CYS A 427 -14.44 11.62 -18.78
N MET A 428 -15.25 12.60 -18.37
CA MET A 428 -16.33 13.13 -19.20
C MET A 428 -15.82 14.03 -20.34
N GLU A 429 -16.29 13.78 -21.56
CA GLU A 429 -15.88 14.53 -22.76
C GLU A 429 -16.34 16.01 -22.72
N ASP A 430 -17.53 16.29 -22.18
CA ASP A 430 -18.12 17.62 -22.10
C ASP A 430 -17.85 18.36 -20.78
N ILE A 431 -16.96 17.84 -19.93
CA ILE A 431 -16.73 18.39 -18.58
C ILE A 431 -16.31 19.86 -18.59
N GLY A 432 -15.55 20.30 -19.61
CA GLY A 432 -15.18 21.69 -19.78
C GLY A 432 -16.37 22.65 -19.90
N ALA A 433 -17.48 22.21 -20.51
CA ALA A 433 -18.71 23.01 -20.61
C ALA A 433 -19.46 23.10 -19.27
N LYS A 434 -19.12 22.26 -18.30
CA LYS A 434 -19.71 22.21 -16.95
C LYS A 434 -18.86 22.88 -15.89
N ALA A 435 -17.69 23.39 -16.26
CA ALA A 435 -16.70 23.93 -15.33
C ALA A 435 -17.18 25.18 -14.52
N THR A 436 -18.24 25.84 -15.00
CA THR A 436 -18.89 26.97 -14.32
C THR A 436 -20.07 26.56 -13.43
N ASP A 437 -20.39 25.27 -13.32
CA ASP A 437 -21.42 24.79 -12.40
C ASP A 437 -21.00 25.06 -10.94
N SER A 438 -21.85 25.77 -10.20
CA SER A 438 -21.55 26.21 -8.84
C SER A 438 -21.40 25.05 -7.85
N ARG A 439 -22.10 23.94 -8.07
CA ARG A 439 -22.03 22.77 -7.19
C ARG A 439 -20.73 22.00 -7.40
N LEU A 440 -20.25 21.90 -8.65
CA LEU A 440 -18.91 21.37 -8.94
C LEU A 440 -17.81 22.23 -8.29
N GLN A 441 -17.92 23.55 -8.39
CA GLN A 441 -16.99 24.47 -7.73
C GLN A 441 -17.03 24.34 -6.20
N HIS A 442 -18.23 24.16 -5.62
CA HIS A 442 -18.39 23.89 -4.19
C HIS A 442 -17.73 22.56 -3.78
N ALA A 443 -17.89 21.49 -4.57
CA ALA A 443 -17.24 20.21 -4.31
C ALA A 443 -15.71 20.31 -4.38
N LEU A 444 -15.16 21.05 -5.34
CA LEU A 444 -13.71 21.33 -5.43
C LEU A 444 -13.22 22.16 -4.24
N GLN A 445 -13.96 23.21 -3.86
CA GLN A 445 -13.68 24.00 -2.66
C GLN A 445 -13.67 23.11 -1.40
N TRP A 446 -14.64 22.21 -1.26
CA TRP A 446 -14.70 21.26 -0.15
C TRP A 446 -13.45 20.38 -0.12
N ALA A 447 -13.05 19.79 -1.25
CA ALA A 447 -11.87 18.94 -1.33
C ALA A 447 -10.57 19.70 -1.05
N MET A 448 -10.47 20.95 -1.50
CA MET A 448 -9.31 21.82 -1.24
C MET A 448 -9.25 22.34 0.21
N ASN A 449 -10.38 22.31 0.92
CA ASN A 449 -10.48 22.62 2.35
C ASN A 449 -10.35 21.38 3.24
N ALA A 450 -10.29 20.18 2.65
CA ALA A 450 -10.10 18.97 3.43
C ALA A 450 -8.69 18.99 4.05
N GLU A 451 -8.64 18.75 5.35
CA GLU A 451 -7.40 18.65 6.12
C GLU A 451 -7.35 17.27 6.79
N ASP A 452 -6.15 16.71 6.85
CA ASP A 452 -5.87 15.49 7.59
C ASP A 452 -4.99 15.82 8.82
N PRO A 453 -5.60 16.30 9.91
CA PRO A 453 -4.84 16.74 11.08
C PRO A 453 -4.18 15.59 11.83
N GLU A 454 -4.68 14.36 11.67
CA GLU A 454 -4.17 13.18 12.37
C GLU A 454 -2.90 12.64 11.72
N HIS A 455 -2.81 12.72 10.38
CA HIS A 455 -1.65 12.25 9.61
C HIS A 455 -0.79 13.38 9.06
N ALA A 456 -0.88 14.58 9.63
CA ALA A 456 -0.06 15.72 9.22
C ALA A 456 1.44 15.40 9.35
N ASP A 457 1.82 14.63 10.37
CA ASP A 457 3.22 14.27 10.65
C ASP A 457 3.60 12.83 10.23
N GLU A 458 2.63 11.99 9.88
CA GLU A 458 2.87 10.59 9.52
C GLU A 458 3.15 10.40 8.02
N PRO A 459 4.14 9.59 7.65
CA PRO A 459 4.39 9.28 6.24
C PRO A 459 3.20 8.48 5.68
N TRP A 460 2.79 8.78 4.44
CA TRP A 460 1.85 7.92 3.74
C TRP A 460 2.45 6.53 3.54
N GLU A 461 1.87 5.52 4.18
CA GLU A 461 2.35 4.14 4.04
C GLU A 461 1.77 3.43 2.81
N SER A 462 0.60 3.88 2.34
CA SER A 462 -0.16 3.21 1.28
C SER A 462 -0.69 4.16 0.19
N PRO A 463 -0.61 3.78 -1.10
CA PRO A 463 -1.30 4.47 -2.20
C PRO A 463 -2.82 4.56 -2.03
N SER A 464 -3.38 3.67 -1.20
CA SER A 464 -4.80 3.66 -0.88
C SER A 464 -5.18 4.71 0.18
N HIS A 465 -4.24 5.52 0.68
CA HIS A 465 -4.54 6.55 1.68
C HIS A 465 -5.64 7.50 1.15
N PRO A 466 -6.78 7.67 1.86
CA PRO A 466 -7.94 8.36 1.31
C PRO A 466 -7.69 9.84 1.00
N TYR A 467 -6.98 10.55 1.89
CA TYR A 467 -6.64 11.96 1.69
C TYR A 467 -5.70 12.17 0.49
N PHE A 468 -4.61 11.41 0.39
CA PHE A 468 -3.72 11.44 -0.77
C PHE A 468 -4.46 11.16 -2.08
N ARG A 469 -5.36 10.18 -2.10
CA ARG A 469 -6.21 9.89 -3.28
C ARG A 469 -7.11 11.07 -3.65
N LEU A 470 -7.68 11.76 -2.67
CA LEU A 470 -8.48 12.96 -2.90
C LEU A 470 -7.63 14.05 -3.57
N GLN A 471 -6.42 14.33 -3.06
CA GLN A 471 -5.50 15.31 -3.67
C GLN A 471 -5.21 14.97 -5.14
N CYS A 472 -4.84 13.72 -5.43
CA CYS A 472 -4.57 13.27 -6.80
C CYS A 472 -5.79 13.44 -7.71
N ALA A 473 -6.97 13.02 -7.25
CA ALA A 473 -8.20 13.10 -8.01
C ALA A 473 -8.62 14.55 -8.29
N SER A 474 -8.47 15.45 -7.30
CA SER A 474 -8.74 16.88 -7.47
C SER A 474 -7.79 17.53 -8.48
N LEU A 475 -6.49 17.23 -8.41
CA LEU A 475 -5.51 17.73 -9.39
C LEU A 475 -5.83 17.24 -10.81
N SER A 476 -6.16 15.96 -10.96
CA SER A 476 -6.57 15.40 -12.26
C SER A 476 -7.81 16.08 -12.81
N LEU A 477 -8.84 16.33 -11.98
CA LEU A 477 -10.05 17.00 -12.41
C LEU A 477 -9.78 18.47 -12.82
N ILE A 478 -9.01 19.21 -12.03
CA ILE A 478 -8.60 20.58 -12.36
C ILE A 478 -7.84 20.60 -13.69
N HIS A 479 -6.92 19.66 -13.89
CA HIS A 479 -6.16 19.55 -15.14
C HIS A 479 -7.09 19.35 -16.34
N VAL A 480 -8.00 18.37 -16.27
CA VAL A 480 -8.93 18.07 -17.36
C VAL A 480 -9.85 19.26 -17.63
N LEU A 481 -10.40 19.91 -16.59
CA LEU A 481 -11.22 21.12 -16.75
C LEU A 481 -10.48 22.22 -17.52
N LEU A 482 -9.20 22.45 -17.21
CA LEU A 482 -8.38 23.45 -17.90
C LEU A 482 -8.01 23.04 -19.33
N LEU A 483 -7.79 21.75 -19.59
CA LEU A 483 -7.51 21.21 -20.93
C LEU A 483 -8.74 21.29 -21.84
N SER A 484 -9.94 20.98 -21.32
CA SER A 484 -11.20 21.04 -22.06
C SER A 484 -11.61 22.47 -22.41
N ALA A 485 -11.09 23.48 -21.72
CA ALA A 485 -11.31 24.87 -22.07
C ALA A 485 -10.43 25.29 -23.25
N GLU A 486 -11.05 25.90 -24.28
CA GLU A 486 -10.34 26.45 -25.42
C GLU A 486 -9.18 27.37 -24.98
N PRO A 487 -7.98 27.27 -25.59
CA PRO A 487 -6.85 28.12 -25.27
C PRO A 487 -7.22 29.61 -25.37
N GLY A 488 -6.70 30.43 -24.43
CA GLY A 488 -6.90 31.88 -24.45
C GLY A 488 -8.02 32.35 -23.51
N PRO A 489 -8.98 33.18 -23.97
CA PRO A 489 -9.97 33.82 -23.09
C PRO A 489 -10.84 32.84 -22.30
N SER A 490 -11.25 31.72 -22.90
CA SER A 490 -12.12 30.72 -22.27
C SER A 490 -11.42 30.04 -21.09
N ARG A 491 -10.19 29.54 -21.29
CA ARG A 491 -9.38 28.97 -20.20
C ARG A 491 -9.08 29.98 -19.09
N ARG A 492 -8.72 31.23 -19.46
CA ARG A 492 -8.47 32.28 -18.46
C ARG A 492 -9.73 32.63 -17.68
N GLY A 493 -10.88 32.68 -18.34
CA GLY A 493 -12.18 32.89 -17.71
C GLY A 493 -12.53 31.79 -16.73
N LEU A 494 -12.27 30.53 -17.10
CA LEU A 494 -12.44 29.38 -16.20
C LEU A 494 -11.51 29.47 -14.98
N LEU A 495 -10.23 29.74 -15.18
CA LEU A 495 -9.27 29.89 -14.07
C LEU A 495 -9.71 31.01 -13.12
N LEU A 496 -10.13 32.17 -13.64
CA LEU A 496 -10.66 33.26 -12.83
C LEU A 496 -11.94 32.87 -12.09
N SER A 497 -12.80 32.05 -12.71
CA SER A 497 -14.00 31.51 -12.06
C SER A 497 -13.64 30.58 -10.90
N LEU A 498 -12.68 29.68 -11.08
CA LEU A 498 -12.18 28.79 -10.02
C LEU A 498 -11.54 29.61 -8.89
N MET A 499 -10.64 30.53 -9.20
CA MET A 499 -9.99 31.41 -8.23
C MET A 499 -10.97 32.29 -7.46
N LYS A 500 -12.10 32.67 -8.07
CA LYS A 500 -13.15 33.45 -7.40
C LYS A 500 -14.03 32.59 -6.49
N SER A 501 -14.25 31.34 -6.86
CA SER A 501 -15.19 30.44 -6.17
C SER A 501 -14.52 29.62 -5.08
N ILE A 502 -13.20 29.43 -5.18
CA ILE A 502 -12.38 28.71 -4.22
C ILE A 502 -11.56 29.73 -3.43
N GLU A 503 -11.88 29.91 -2.16
CA GLU A 503 -11.17 30.82 -1.26
C GLU A 503 -9.71 30.38 -1.13
N ASP A 504 -8.76 31.31 -1.26
CA ASP A 504 -7.32 31.01 -1.21
C ASP A 504 -6.87 29.88 -2.15
N PHE A 505 -7.40 29.90 -3.38
CA PHE A 505 -7.08 28.88 -4.39
C PHE A 505 -5.55 28.64 -4.57
N PRO A 506 -4.68 29.66 -4.71
CA PRO A 506 -3.25 29.41 -4.93
C PRO A 506 -2.54 28.67 -3.77
N PRO A 507 -2.65 29.12 -2.49
CA PRO A 507 -2.09 28.38 -1.37
C PRO A 507 -2.61 26.94 -1.26
N LYS A 508 -3.92 26.74 -1.42
CA LYS A 508 -4.53 25.42 -1.28
C LYS A 508 -4.12 24.45 -2.39
N LEU A 509 -4.00 24.95 -3.63
CA LEU A 509 -3.50 24.12 -4.74
C LEU A 509 -2.05 23.69 -4.50
N CYS A 510 -1.21 24.58 -3.94
CA CYS A 510 0.17 24.24 -3.58
C CYS A 510 0.23 23.25 -2.40
N ALA A 511 -0.68 23.36 -1.43
CA ALA A 511 -0.75 22.46 -0.28
C ALA A 511 -0.97 21.00 -0.69
N PHE A 512 -1.72 20.72 -1.77
CA PHE A 512 -1.93 19.36 -2.29
C PHE A 512 -0.66 18.60 -2.68
N VAL A 513 0.42 19.31 -3.00
CA VAL A 513 1.70 18.71 -3.37
C VAL A 513 2.79 18.95 -2.33
N THR A 514 2.45 19.55 -1.20
CA THR A 514 3.33 19.68 -0.05
C THR A 514 3.44 18.30 0.64
N PRO A 515 4.63 17.81 0.97
CA PRO A 515 4.78 16.52 1.65
C PRO A 515 4.41 16.69 3.15
N PRO A 516 3.88 15.65 3.82
CA PRO A 516 3.52 15.72 5.24
C PRO A 516 4.74 15.98 6.14
N SER A 517 5.92 15.44 5.78
CA SER A 517 7.17 15.75 6.46
C SER A 517 8.30 16.07 5.48
N ASP A 518 9.11 17.08 5.79
CA ASP A 518 10.14 17.62 4.89
C ASP A 518 11.30 16.65 4.59
N ARG A 519 11.39 15.47 5.25
CA ARG A 519 12.64 14.67 5.24
C ARG A 519 12.52 13.15 5.39
N GLN A 520 11.34 12.55 5.47
CA GLN A 520 11.29 11.08 5.48
C GLN A 520 11.37 10.51 4.06
N PRO A 521 12.19 9.46 3.83
CA PRO A 521 12.19 8.78 2.55
C PRO A 521 10.81 8.16 2.30
N PHE A 522 10.26 8.38 1.11
CA PHE A 522 9.01 7.75 0.69
C PHE A 522 9.20 6.22 0.60
N SER A 523 8.19 5.46 1.01
CA SER A 523 8.17 4.02 0.75
C SER A 523 8.21 3.75 -0.76
N GLU A 524 8.83 2.64 -1.18
CA GLU A 524 8.88 2.23 -2.59
C GLU A 524 7.49 2.18 -3.24
N SER A 525 6.45 1.76 -2.51
CA SER A 525 5.07 1.73 -3.00
C SER A 525 4.50 3.12 -3.28
N MET A 526 4.98 4.16 -2.60
CA MET A 526 4.47 5.53 -2.71
C MET A 526 5.25 6.40 -3.68
N LYS A 527 6.54 6.14 -3.93
CA LYS A 527 7.40 6.99 -4.79
C LYS A 527 6.76 7.28 -6.14
N ASP A 528 6.36 6.25 -6.87
CA ASP A 528 5.75 6.42 -8.19
C ASP A 528 4.43 7.21 -8.13
N ARG A 529 3.66 7.02 -7.05
CA ARG A 529 2.36 7.68 -6.88
C ARG A 529 2.50 9.16 -6.54
N ILE A 530 3.43 9.50 -5.67
CA ILE A 530 3.74 10.90 -5.34
C ILE A 530 4.33 11.59 -6.56
N PHE A 531 5.17 10.90 -7.33
CA PHE A 531 5.71 11.42 -8.59
C PHE A 531 4.59 11.74 -9.60
N ASP A 532 3.65 10.83 -9.78
CA ASP A 532 2.51 11.01 -10.69
C ASP A 532 1.61 12.19 -10.26
N ARG A 533 1.39 12.35 -8.94
CA ARG A 533 0.67 13.49 -8.38
C ARG A 533 1.41 14.80 -8.67
N ASP A 534 2.69 14.86 -8.36
CA ASP A 534 3.52 16.05 -8.55
C ASP A 534 3.61 16.44 -10.03
N ARG A 535 3.77 15.44 -10.91
CA ARG A 535 3.71 15.64 -12.36
C ARG A 535 2.39 16.25 -12.80
N THR A 536 1.27 15.71 -12.31
CA THR A 536 -0.07 16.22 -12.63
C THR A 536 -0.22 17.68 -12.19
N PHE A 537 0.30 18.05 -11.02
CA PHE A 537 0.33 19.45 -10.58
C PHE A 537 1.17 20.33 -11.52
N VAL A 538 2.34 19.87 -11.95
CA VAL A 538 3.15 20.62 -12.94
C VAL A 538 2.38 20.79 -14.25
N ASP A 539 1.69 19.76 -14.74
CA ASP A 539 0.86 19.85 -15.96
C ASP A 539 -0.28 20.88 -15.80
N VAL A 540 -0.90 20.96 -14.62
CA VAL A 540 -1.88 22.01 -14.27
C VAL A 540 -1.25 23.40 -14.40
N LEU A 541 -0.07 23.62 -13.80
CA LEU A 541 0.60 24.93 -13.86
C LEU A 541 0.95 25.33 -15.29
N GLN A 542 1.41 24.38 -16.11
CA GLN A 542 1.68 24.65 -17.52
C GLN A 542 0.42 25.05 -18.28
N THR A 543 -0.67 24.34 -18.04
CA THR A 543 -1.95 24.62 -18.68
C THR A 543 -2.47 26.00 -18.29
N MET A 544 -2.30 26.39 -17.02
CA MET A 544 -2.61 27.73 -16.49
C MET A 544 -1.72 28.84 -17.10
N ALA A 545 -0.46 28.54 -17.37
CA ALA A 545 0.50 29.51 -17.87
C ALA A 545 0.34 29.84 -19.37
N LEU A 546 -0.35 28.97 -20.13
CA LEU A 546 -0.63 29.20 -21.55
C LEU A 546 -1.66 30.33 -21.78
N PRO A 547 -1.52 31.11 -22.87
CA PRO A 547 -0.54 30.96 -23.95
C PRO A 547 0.80 31.68 -23.71
N ASN A 548 0.93 32.52 -22.67
CA ASN A 548 2.13 33.31 -22.43
C ASN A 548 2.80 32.93 -21.10
N LEU A 549 3.56 31.86 -21.17
CA LEU A 549 4.30 31.27 -20.07
C LEU A 549 5.38 32.20 -19.50
N GLU A 550 6.07 32.97 -20.35
CA GLU A 550 7.10 33.92 -19.88
C GLU A 550 6.45 35.00 -19.01
N ALA A 551 5.35 35.59 -19.46
CA ALA A 551 4.64 36.59 -18.66
C ALA A 551 4.10 35.98 -17.35
N TRP A 552 3.53 34.77 -17.41
CA TRP A 552 2.95 34.09 -16.26
C TRP A 552 3.99 33.76 -15.18
N SER A 553 5.12 33.15 -15.56
CA SER A 553 6.17 32.70 -14.63
C SER A 553 6.98 33.83 -14.00
N ASN A 554 6.89 35.05 -14.55
CA ASN A 554 7.56 36.24 -14.03
C ASN A 554 6.61 37.18 -13.25
N ASP A 555 5.31 36.90 -13.24
CA ASP A 555 4.34 37.65 -12.44
C ASP A 555 4.44 37.24 -10.97
N MET A 556 4.65 38.23 -10.08
CA MET A 556 4.75 38.01 -8.64
C MET A 556 3.50 37.38 -8.02
N ALA A 557 2.32 37.54 -8.66
CA ALA A 557 1.09 36.89 -8.22
C ALA A 557 1.14 35.36 -8.32
N ASN A 558 2.03 34.81 -9.14
CA ASN A 558 2.19 33.37 -9.35
C ASN A 558 3.39 32.78 -8.58
N ASP A 559 4.03 33.56 -7.70
CA ASP A 559 5.23 33.13 -6.97
C ASP A 559 5.02 31.84 -6.19
N SER A 560 3.90 31.68 -5.50
CA SER A 560 3.61 30.46 -4.75
C SER A 560 3.69 29.21 -5.63
N TYR A 561 3.14 29.27 -6.84
CA TYR A 561 3.18 28.16 -7.80
C TYR A 561 4.59 27.87 -8.30
N VAL A 562 5.34 28.91 -8.70
CA VAL A 562 6.71 28.73 -9.20
C VAL A 562 7.63 28.18 -8.09
N ARG A 563 7.43 28.63 -6.85
CA ARG A 563 8.16 28.10 -5.69
C ARG A 563 7.84 26.64 -5.42
N GLN A 564 6.55 26.27 -5.43
CA GLN A 564 6.13 24.88 -5.25
C GLN A 564 6.64 23.97 -6.38
N TRP A 565 6.69 24.48 -7.61
CA TRP A 565 7.27 23.77 -8.75
C TRP A 565 8.77 23.52 -8.54
N ILE A 566 9.51 24.49 -8.03
CA ILE A 566 10.92 24.32 -7.66
C ILE A 566 11.08 23.30 -6.53
N ASP A 567 10.19 23.31 -5.53
CA ASP A 567 10.23 22.35 -4.43
C ASP A 567 9.97 20.91 -4.90
N ILE A 568 9.11 20.72 -5.92
CA ILE A 568 8.94 19.42 -6.59
C ILE A 568 10.23 18.99 -7.29
N ILE A 569 10.92 19.92 -7.98
CA ILE A 569 12.19 19.60 -8.65
C ILE A 569 13.25 19.18 -7.62
N ASP A 570 13.39 19.93 -6.53
CA ASP A 570 14.35 19.63 -5.46
C ASP A 570 14.04 18.27 -4.80
N ARG A 571 12.76 17.97 -4.56
CA ARG A 571 12.32 16.67 -4.03
C ARG A 571 12.77 15.50 -4.90
N TRP A 572 12.68 15.63 -6.21
CA TRP A 572 13.01 14.55 -7.16
C TRP A 572 14.46 14.60 -7.67
N ASP A 573 15.25 15.59 -7.28
CA ASP A 573 16.70 15.68 -7.54
C ASP A 573 17.52 14.86 -6.52
N ILE A 574 17.06 14.78 -5.27
CA ILE A 574 17.75 14.08 -4.20
C ILE A 574 17.75 12.56 -4.48
N LEU A 575 18.93 11.94 -4.45
CA LEU A 575 19.05 10.48 -4.41
C LEU A 575 18.35 9.95 -3.15
N HIS A 576 17.35 9.09 -3.32
CA HIS A 576 16.80 8.37 -2.18
C HIS A 576 17.72 7.19 -1.84
N ASN A 577 17.81 6.80 -0.55
CA ASN A 577 18.72 5.74 -0.08
C ASN A 577 18.61 4.39 -0.82
N GLU A 578 17.48 4.15 -1.47
CA GLU A 578 17.16 2.93 -2.22
C GLU A 578 17.43 3.07 -3.73
N ASP A 579 17.62 4.30 -4.24
CA ASP A 579 18.15 4.50 -5.58
C ASP A 579 19.60 3.98 -5.54
N ASP A 580 19.83 2.79 -6.11
CA ASP A 580 21.16 2.18 -6.22
C ASP A 580 22.17 3.27 -6.61
N THR A 581 23.22 3.43 -5.82
CA THR A 581 24.31 4.41 -6.05
C THR A 581 24.87 4.37 -7.49
N ARG A 582 24.62 3.28 -8.23
CA ARG A 582 24.98 3.09 -9.65
C ARG A 582 23.88 3.48 -10.66
N VAL A 583 22.69 3.89 -10.25
CA VAL A 583 21.51 4.11 -11.11
C VAL A 583 20.96 5.53 -10.98
N TRP A 584 21.81 6.56 -11.13
CA TRP A 584 21.40 7.92 -11.51
C TRP A 584 20.46 7.98 -12.75
N ARG A 585 20.42 6.90 -13.53
CA ARG A 585 19.44 6.71 -14.61
C ARG A 585 18.00 6.85 -14.11
N SER A 586 17.67 6.46 -12.87
CA SER A 586 16.29 6.56 -12.35
C SER A 586 15.86 8.01 -12.14
N VAL A 587 16.67 8.82 -11.44
CA VAL A 587 16.46 10.26 -11.22
C VAL A 587 16.35 11.00 -12.56
N LYS A 588 17.27 10.74 -13.49
CA LYS A 588 17.24 11.34 -14.83
C LYS A 588 15.95 10.99 -15.59
N VAL A 589 15.48 9.74 -15.49
CA VAL A 589 14.23 9.29 -16.14
C VAL A 589 13.00 9.98 -15.54
N ARG A 590 12.95 10.17 -14.21
CA ARG A 590 11.84 10.88 -13.54
C ARG A 590 11.82 12.36 -13.93
N LEU A 591 12.91 13.08 -13.76
CA LEU A 591 12.97 14.51 -14.09
C LEU A 591 12.68 14.79 -15.57
N ARG A 592 13.04 13.89 -16.49
CA ARG A 592 12.67 14.00 -17.93
C ARG A 592 11.17 13.87 -18.19
N LYS A 593 10.43 13.16 -17.33
CA LYS A 593 8.96 13.04 -17.41
C LYS A 593 8.24 14.25 -16.83
N LEU A 594 8.90 15.02 -15.96
CA LEU A 594 8.40 16.32 -15.53
C LEU A 594 8.64 17.34 -16.65
N PRO A 595 7.62 18.12 -17.04
CA PRO A 595 7.83 19.10 -18.09
C PRO A 595 8.44 20.35 -17.42
N LEU A 596 9.76 20.49 -17.43
CA LEU A 596 10.50 21.52 -16.69
C LEU A 596 10.95 22.69 -17.56
N GLU A 597 10.95 22.51 -18.87
CA GLU A 597 11.46 23.45 -19.86
C GLU A 597 10.75 24.80 -19.79
N PRO A 598 9.44 24.85 -19.51
CA PRO A 598 8.76 26.11 -19.34
C PRO A 598 9.39 27.08 -18.32
N LEU A 599 10.03 26.57 -17.27
CA LEU A 599 10.72 27.40 -16.28
C LEU A 599 11.98 28.10 -16.82
N LEU A 600 12.49 27.70 -17.99
CA LEU A 600 13.58 28.42 -18.68
C LEU A 600 13.21 29.88 -18.98
N THR A 601 11.90 30.16 -19.13
CA THR A 601 11.38 31.52 -19.37
C THR A 601 11.27 32.38 -18.10
N CYS A 602 11.35 31.78 -16.91
CA CYS A 602 11.31 32.50 -15.65
C CYS A 602 12.62 33.27 -15.42
N LYS A 603 12.65 34.56 -15.76
CA LYS A 603 13.83 35.43 -15.58
C LYS A 603 14.23 35.48 -14.11
N ARG A 604 13.27 35.50 -13.18
CA ARG A 604 13.58 35.59 -11.74
C ARG A 604 14.40 34.41 -11.23
N LEU A 605 14.22 33.22 -11.80
CA LEU A 605 15.05 32.05 -11.48
C LEU A 605 16.53 32.27 -11.84
N PHE A 606 16.81 33.00 -12.92
CA PHE A 606 18.17 33.19 -13.47
C PHE A 606 18.75 34.59 -13.28
N GLU A 607 17.92 35.58 -12.91
CA GLU A 607 18.27 37.00 -12.88
C GLU A 607 17.85 37.71 -11.58
N SER A 608 16.99 37.13 -10.72
CA SER A 608 16.60 37.77 -9.45
C SER A 608 17.74 37.80 -8.43
N MET A 609 17.81 38.88 -7.65
CA MET A 609 18.72 39.05 -6.50
C MET A 609 18.00 38.94 -5.16
N GLU A 610 16.70 38.62 -5.13
CA GLU A 610 15.97 38.48 -3.88
C GLU A 610 16.44 37.22 -3.13
N LYS A 611 16.48 37.31 -1.80
CA LYS A 611 17.02 36.26 -0.90
C LYS A 611 16.46 34.85 -1.18
N TYR A 612 15.18 34.73 -1.52
CA TYR A 612 14.56 33.45 -1.83
C TYR A 612 15.20 32.77 -3.05
N TRP A 613 15.36 33.52 -4.15
CA TRP A 613 15.85 32.98 -5.42
C TRP A 613 17.36 32.68 -5.39
N LEU A 614 18.04 33.16 -4.35
CA LEU A 614 19.43 32.83 -4.04
C LEU A 614 19.57 31.62 -3.11
N SER A 615 18.47 30.97 -2.70
CA SER A 615 18.55 29.78 -1.84
C SER A 615 19.16 28.58 -2.57
N ASP A 616 19.83 27.70 -1.81
CA ASP A 616 20.54 26.53 -2.35
C ASP A 616 19.66 25.64 -3.23
N ARG A 617 18.42 25.39 -2.81
CA ARG A 617 17.42 24.62 -3.59
C ARG A 617 17.11 25.24 -4.95
N VAL A 618 16.96 26.56 -5.00
CA VAL A 618 16.60 27.28 -6.24
C VAL A 618 17.78 27.23 -7.20
N GLN A 619 19.01 27.40 -6.70
CA GLN A 619 20.22 27.29 -7.51
C GLN A 619 20.36 25.90 -8.13
N ARG A 620 20.15 24.82 -7.35
CA ARG A 620 20.17 23.43 -7.87
C ARG A 620 19.10 23.22 -8.93
N ALA A 621 17.86 23.58 -8.65
CA ALA A 621 16.75 23.46 -9.60
C ALA A 621 17.04 24.23 -10.91
N ALA A 622 17.62 25.43 -10.83
CA ALA A 622 17.99 26.21 -12.00
C ALA A 622 19.04 25.48 -12.87
N VAL A 623 20.03 24.82 -12.26
CA VAL A 623 21.02 24.00 -13.00
C VAL A 623 20.29 22.88 -13.74
N LEU A 624 19.44 22.13 -13.04
CA LEU A 624 18.70 20.98 -13.60
C LEU A 624 17.80 21.39 -14.77
N ILE A 625 17.05 22.48 -14.62
CA ILE A 625 16.15 22.99 -15.66
C ILE A 625 16.94 23.33 -16.94
N VAL A 626 18.10 23.98 -16.82
CA VAL A 626 18.98 24.28 -17.96
C VAL A 626 19.52 23.00 -18.60
N CYS A 627 19.97 22.05 -17.79
CA CYS A 627 20.51 20.78 -18.28
C CYS A 627 19.46 19.94 -19.02
N ILE A 628 18.23 19.89 -18.50
CA ILE A 628 17.11 19.20 -19.15
C ILE A 628 16.71 19.91 -20.45
N GLY A 629 16.73 21.24 -20.47
CA GLY A 629 16.55 22.04 -21.69
C GLY A 629 17.57 21.69 -22.78
N TRP A 630 18.85 21.62 -22.43
CA TRP A 630 19.92 21.16 -23.33
C TRP A 630 19.67 19.75 -23.84
N HIS A 631 19.24 18.85 -22.96
CA HIS A 631 18.99 17.47 -23.32
C HIS A 631 17.81 17.33 -24.31
N LYS A 632 16.66 17.94 -24.01
CA LYS A 632 15.51 17.92 -24.92
C LYS A 632 15.83 18.57 -26.26
N ARG A 633 16.62 19.66 -26.25
CA ARG A 633 17.06 20.30 -27.48
C ARG A 633 17.99 19.41 -28.31
N TYR A 634 18.83 18.61 -27.67
CA TYR A 634 19.68 17.64 -28.35
C TYR A 634 18.88 16.48 -28.96
N GLU A 635 17.80 16.03 -28.30
CA GLU A 635 16.92 14.96 -28.80
C GLU A 635 15.96 15.43 -29.90
N ALA A 636 15.55 16.71 -29.92
CA ALA A 636 14.63 17.26 -30.91
C ALA A 636 15.34 18.00 -32.06
N PRO A 637 15.04 17.71 -33.34
CA PRO A 637 15.49 18.51 -34.49
C PRO A 637 15.12 19.99 -34.37
N GLU A 638 15.94 20.89 -34.93
CA GLU A 638 15.70 22.35 -34.88
C GLU A 638 14.35 22.73 -35.48
N ASP A 639 14.02 22.12 -36.61
CA ASP A 639 12.77 22.35 -37.35
C ASP A 639 11.53 21.96 -36.54
N GLU A 640 11.62 20.94 -35.69
CA GLU A 640 10.50 20.51 -34.85
C GLU A 640 10.24 21.46 -33.68
N ALA A 641 11.29 21.94 -33.02
CA ALA A 641 11.16 22.90 -31.93
C ALA A 641 10.62 24.24 -32.45
N GLU A 642 11.05 24.67 -33.63
CA GLU A 642 10.54 25.88 -34.30
C GLU A 642 9.08 25.70 -34.71
N ALA A 643 8.69 24.54 -35.25
CA ALA A 643 7.30 24.23 -35.57
C ALA A 643 6.38 24.24 -34.34
N ARG A 644 6.90 23.89 -33.14
CA ARG A 644 6.17 23.95 -31.87
C ARG A 644 6.17 25.34 -31.20
N GLY A 645 6.93 26.31 -31.72
CA GLY A 645 7.03 27.64 -31.12
C GLY A 645 7.83 27.68 -29.80
N GLU A 646 8.71 26.71 -29.56
CA GLU A 646 9.46 26.56 -28.31
C GLU A 646 10.75 27.40 -28.33
N GLU A 647 10.62 28.73 -28.38
CA GLU A 647 11.78 29.63 -28.51
C GLU A 647 12.81 29.49 -27.39
N TYR A 648 12.36 29.10 -26.19
CA TYR A 648 13.18 28.87 -25.02
C TYR A 648 14.11 27.64 -25.13
N LEU A 649 13.90 26.74 -26.09
CA LEU A 649 14.79 25.62 -26.38
C LEU A 649 15.86 25.96 -27.44
N LYS A 650 15.81 27.13 -28.07
CA LYS A 650 16.83 27.53 -29.06
C LYS A 650 18.20 27.65 -28.39
N TYR A 651 19.26 27.22 -29.09
CA TYR A 651 20.63 27.25 -28.55
C TYR A 651 21.06 28.61 -28.00
N PRO A 652 20.77 29.77 -28.64
CA PRO A 652 21.11 31.06 -28.07
C PRO A 652 20.49 31.27 -26.68
N PHE A 653 19.22 30.93 -26.50
CA PHE A 653 18.50 31.08 -25.24
C PHE A 653 19.09 30.19 -24.14
N LEU A 654 19.36 28.92 -24.44
CA LEU A 654 19.99 28.00 -23.50
C LEU A 654 21.43 28.42 -23.14
N CYS A 655 22.17 28.98 -24.10
CA CYS A 655 23.49 29.57 -23.85
C CYS A 655 23.38 30.76 -22.89
N ASP A 656 22.41 31.67 -23.11
CA ASP A 656 22.16 32.81 -22.24
C ASP A 656 21.81 32.36 -20.81
N ARG A 657 20.98 31.32 -20.64
CA ARG A 657 20.64 30.78 -19.32
C ARG A 657 21.82 30.12 -18.62
N LEU A 658 22.57 29.27 -19.31
CA LEU A 658 23.75 28.63 -18.71
C LEU A 658 24.84 29.66 -18.36
N GLN A 659 25.04 30.64 -19.23
CA GLN A 659 25.97 31.75 -19.00
C GLN A 659 25.58 32.57 -17.76
N ASN A 660 24.32 32.96 -17.62
CA ASN A 660 23.86 33.71 -16.43
C ASN A 660 24.01 32.91 -15.13
N LEU A 661 23.85 31.60 -15.21
CA LEU A 661 23.92 30.70 -14.07
C LEU A 661 25.37 30.44 -13.62
N LEU A 662 26.31 30.33 -14.56
CA LEU A 662 27.72 30.04 -14.25
C LEU A 662 28.61 31.29 -14.14
N LEU A 663 28.31 32.40 -14.82
CA LEU A 663 29.25 33.51 -15.04
C LEU A 663 28.90 34.85 -14.40
N GLN A 664 27.76 34.99 -13.72
CA GLN A 664 27.57 36.25 -12.98
C GLN A 664 28.72 36.41 -11.97
N ASP A 665 29.18 37.65 -11.76
CA ASP A 665 30.11 37.97 -10.68
C ASP A 665 29.32 38.76 -9.63
N PRO A 666 29.04 38.17 -8.44
CA PRO A 666 29.43 36.83 -8.00
C PRO A 666 28.62 35.70 -8.67
N PRO A 667 29.19 34.48 -8.78
CA PRO A 667 28.52 33.34 -9.41
C PRO A 667 27.24 33.01 -8.64
N ARG A 668 26.13 32.88 -9.38
CA ARG A 668 24.82 32.58 -8.80
C ARG A 668 24.79 31.24 -8.12
N VAL A 669 25.41 30.23 -8.73
CA VAL A 669 25.53 28.91 -8.15
C VAL A 669 26.78 28.87 -7.30
N ASN A 670 26.58 28.83 -5.98
CA ASN A 670 27.66 28.59 -5.03
C ASN A 670 28.32 27.24 -5.37
N ILE A 671 29.64 27.18 -5.22
CA ILE A 671 30.45 25.99 -5.48
C ILE A 671 29.92 24.73 -4.77
N LYS A 672 29.34 24.85 -3.58
CA LYS A 672 28.69 23.74 -2.87
C LYS A 672 27.52 23.15 -3.68
N ASN A 673 26.62 23.99 -4.17
CA ASN A 673 25.46 23.55 -4.96
C ASN A 673 25.88 23.04 -6.34
N ALA A 674 26.90 23.65 -6.94
CA ALA A 674 27.50 23.17 -8.18
C ALA A 674 28.13 21.77 -7.99
N ALA A 675 28.76 21.51 -6.84
CA ALA A 675 29.31 20.20 -6.52
C ALA A 675 28.24 19.12 -6.32
N MET A 676 27.07 19.49 -5.81
CA MET A 676 25.91 18.59 -5.70
C MET A 676 25.29 18.26 -7.06
N THR A 677 25.34 19.18 -8.03
CA THR A 677 24.81 19.01 -9.39
C THR A 677 25.86 18.74 -10.46
N GLU A 678 27.09 18.37 -10.06
CA GLU A 678 28.26 18.20 -10.95
C GLU A 678 27.96 17.32 -12.16
N TRP A 679 27.27 16.19 -11.95
CA TRP A 679 26.91 15.25 -13.02
C TRP A 679 26.07 15.88 -14.13
N TYR A 680 25.16 16.80 -13.79
CA TYR A 680 24.35 17.50 -14.78
C TYR A 680 25.18 18.51 -15.57
N ILE A 681 26.11 19.19 -14.89
CA ILE A 681 27.07 20.09 -15.51
C ILE A 681 27.99 19.31 -16.47
N ASP A 682 28.41 18.12 -16.08
CA ASP A 682 29.21 17.18 -16.88
C ASP A 682 28.44 16.67 -18.12
N ASP A 683 27.16 16.29 -17.96
CA ASP A 683 26.30 15.87 -19.08
C ASP A 683 26.07 17.02 -20.10
N VAL A 684 26.00 18.27 -19.62
CA VAL A 684 25.96 19.45 -20.49
C VAL A 684 27.28 19.65 -21.21
N ARG A 685 28.45 19.49 -20.55
CA ARG A 685 29.76 19.51 -21.22
C ARG A 685 29.79 18.52 -22.37
N ASP A 686 29.44 17.26 -22.10
CA ASP A 686 29.44 16.20 -23.11
C ASP A 686 28.51 16.52 -24.28
N SER A 687 27.34 17.09 -23.99
CA SER A 687 26.38 17.52 -25.00
C SER A 687 26.95 18.65 -25.88
N LEU A 688 27.62 19.64 -25.27
CA LEU A 688 28.28 20.74 -25.98
C LEU A 688 29.43 20.24 -26.86
N GLU A 689 30.25 19.32 -26.36
CA GLU A 689 31.36 18.73 -27.10
C GLU A 689 30.88 17.94 -28.32
N ARG A 690 29.81 17.14 -28.17
CA ARG A 690 29.17 16.44 -29.29
C ARG A 690 28.62 17.42 -30.34
N LEU A 691 28.01 18.51 -29.90
CA LEU A 691 27.52 19.56 -30.82
C LEU A 691 28.66 20.26 -31.57
N LEU A 692 29.79 20.50 -30.91
CA LEU A 692 30.98 21.08 -31.55
C LEU A 692 31.63 20.13 -32.56
N GLN A 693 31.56 18.81 -32.32
CA GLN A 693 32.03 17.78 -33.26
C GLN A 693 31.13 17.68 -34.50
N ASN A 694 29.81 17.87 -34.34
CA ASN A 694 28.83 17.84 -35.42
C ASN A 694 28.83 19.17 -36.23
N GLN A 695 29.85 19.34 -37.07
CA GLN A 695 30.16 20.61 -37.75
C GLN A 695 29.06 21.22 -38.65
N HIS A 696 28.03 20.45 -39.05
CA HIS A 696 27.04 20.89 -40.03
C HIS A 696 25.78 21.55 -39.44
N GLN A 697 25.59 21.55 -38.11
CA GLN A 697 24.28 21.87 -37.52
C GLN A 697 24.15 23.17 -36.73
N VAL A 698 25.22 23.93 -36.45
CA VAL A 698 25.09 25.06 -35.51
C VAL A 698 25.73 26.35 -36.02
N SER A 699 24.91 27.39 -36.17
CA SER A 699 25.32 28.76 -36.53
C SER A 699 26.11 29.48 -35.42
N ALA A 700 26.03 29.00 -34.17
CA ALA A 700 26.59 29.62 -32.96
C ALA A 700 27.91 28.98 -32.44
N LYS A 701 28.76 28.41 -33.31
CA LYS A 701 29.98 27.68 -32.90
C LYS A 701 30.90 28.45 -31.94
N GLY A 702 31.09 29.76 -32.15
CA GLY A 702 31.94 30.57 -31.28
C GLY A 702 31.43 30.62 -29.84
N ARG A 703 30.11 30.81 -29.68
CA ARG A 703 29.44 30.86 -28.38
C ARG A 703 29.48 29.51 -27.68
N LEU A 704 29.29 28.41 -28.41
CA LEU A 704 29.37 27.05 -27.85
C LEU A 704 30.77 26.70 -27.35
N ARG A 705 31.83 27.10 -28.07
CA ARG A 705 33.22 26.88 -27.61
C ARG A 705 33.50 27.61 -26.30
N GLU A 706 33.07 28.87 -26.23
CA GLU A 706 33.22 29.66 -25.03
C GLU A 706 32.45 29.04 -23.87
N LEU A 707 31.19 28.64 -24.09
CA LEU A 707 30.39 27.97 -23.07
C LEU A 707 31.02 26.65 -22.60
N THR A 708 31.59 25.86 -23.52
CA THR A 708 32.29 24.60 -23.20
C THR A 708 33.51 24.87 -22.30
N ARG A 709 34.32 25.88 -22.63
CA ARG A 709 35.46 26.32 -21.81
C ARG A 709 35.02 26.67 -20.39
N LEU A 710 33.93 27.41 -20.27
CA LEU A 710 33.41 27.88 -18.98
C LEU A 710 32.86 26.74 -18.12
N VAL A 711 32.14 25.79 -18.74
CA VAL A 711 31.68 24.59 -18.05
C VAL A 711 32.87 23.76 -17.55
N GLN A 712 33.92 23.61 -18.35
CA GLN A 712 35.16 22.93 -17.94
C GLN A 712 35.86 23.65 -16.78
N GLU A 713 35.91 24.98 -16.79
CA GLU A 713 36.45 25.78 -15.67
C GLU A 713 35.65 25.58 -14.39
N LYS A 714 34.32 25.53 -14.49
CA LYS A 714 33.46 25.27 -13.32
C LYS A 714 33.66 23.85 -12.79
N LEU A 715 33.78 22.84 -13.65
CA LEU A 715 34.09 21.47 -13.23
C LEU A 715 35.45 21.39 -12.53
N ALA A 716 36.45 22.13 -12.99
CA ALA A 716 37.76 22.21 -12.32
C ALA A 716 37.68 22.93 -10.96
N GLU A 717 36.80 23.94 -10.81
CA GLU A 717 36.49 24.55 -9.52
C GLU A 717 35.81 23.56 -8.56
N ILE A 718 34.85 22.77 -9.05
CA ILE A 718 34.14 21.74 -8.27
C ILE A 718 35.13 20.68 -7.77
N ALA A 719 36.02 20.21 -8.64
CA ALA A 719 37.04 19.23 -8.29
C ALA A 719 37.94 19.73 -7.14
N ARG A 720 38.42 20.99 -7.24
CA ARG A 720 39.21 21.63 -6.17
C ARG A 720 38.44 21.72 -4.85
N TYR A 721 37.17 22.13 -4.90
CA TYR A 721 36.32 22.19 -3.71
C TYR A 721 36.12 20.81 -3.07
N LYS A 722 35.92 19.76 -3.86
CA LYS A 722 35.80 18.38 -3.34
C LYS A 722 37.10 17.90 -2.70
N ASP A 723 38.25 18.22 -3.30
CA ASP A 723 39.56 17.89 -2.71
C ASP A 723 39.77 18.63 -1.37
N GLU A 724 39.39 19.90 -1.29
CA GLU A 724 39.44 20.69 -0.05
C GLU A 724 38.51 20.13 1.05
N VAL A 725 37.27 19.76 0.70
CA VAL A 725 36.31 19.15 1.64
C VAL A 725 36.83 17.80 2.14
N LYS A 726 37.31 16.95 1.23
CA LYS A 726 37.86 15.63 1.56
C LYS A 726 39.08 15.73 2.47
N GLN A 727 39.97 16.70 2.23
CA GLN A 727 41.10 16.97 3.11
C GLN A 727 40.64 17.38 4.52
N ASN A 728 39.64 18.27 4.62
CA ASN A 728 39.10 18.69 5.92
C ASN A 728 38.41 17.54 6.69
N GLU A 729 37.66 16.67 6.01
CA GLU A 729 37.02 15.50 6.63
C GLU A 729 38.05 14.50 7.19
N THR A 730 39.14 14.25 6.46
CA THR A 730 40.20 13.33 6.93
C THR A 730 40.92 13.81 8.19
N VAL A 731 41.00 15.12 8.42
CA VAL A 731 41.64 15.69 9.62
C VAL A 731 40.73 15.58 10.86
N GLN A 732 39.42 15.41 10.67
CA GLN A 732 38.43 15.32 11.76
C GLN A 732 38.10 13.88 12.18
N SER A 733 38.62 12.86 11.48
CA SER A 733 38.43 11.45 11.85
C SER A 733 38.88 11.17 13.28
N ARG A 734 38.09 10.43 14.06
CA ARG A 734 38.41 10.04 15.45
C ARG A 734 39.60 9.08 15.52
N THR A 735 40.02 8.52 14.40
CA THR A 735 41.15 7.58 14.31
C THR A 735 42.50 8.28 14.12
N VAL A 736 42.49 9.58 13.84
CA VAL A 736 43.70 10.40 13.64
C VAL A 736 44.16 10.99 14.96
N ILE A 737 45.37 10.64 15.43
CA ILE A 737 45.92 11.13 16.72
C ILE A 737 46.09 12.65 16.79
N GLY A 738 46.37 13.29 15.67
CA GLY A 738 46.64 14.71 15.54
C GLY A 738 47.34 15.02 14.22
N TRP A 739 47.70 16.28 13.99
CA TRP A 739 48.34 16.72 12.75
C TRP A 739 49.41 17.78 12.98
N LEU A 740 50.34 17.85 12.02
CA LEU A 740 51.38 18.88 11.92
C LEU A 740 51.13 19.74 10.68
N PRO A 741 51.18 21.08 10.79
CA PRO A 741 51.06 21.95 9.62
C PRO A 741 52.28 21.76 8.70
N ALA A 742 52.03 21.60 7.39
CA ALA A 742 53.05 21.30 6.40
C ALA A 742 54.06 22.45 6.12
N SER A 743 53.85 23.63 6.71
CA SER A 743 54.70 24.82 6.48
C SER A 743 54.77 25.74 7.69
N ALA A 744 55.86 25.66 8.46
CA ALA A 744 56.33 26.78 9.27
C ALA A 744 57.06 27.78 8.36
N ASN A 745 56.34 28.42 7.43
CA ASN A 745 56.86 29.61 6.74
C ASN A 745 56.64 30.81 7.67
N VAL A 746 57.48 30.93 8.69
CA VAL A 746 57.74 32.22 9.31
C VAL A 746 58.95 32.79 8.59
N GLU A 747 58.73 33.86 7.81
CA GLU A 747 59.80 34.66 7.23
C GLU A 747 60.66 35.25 8.36
N GLY A 748 61.80 34.61 8.64
CA GLY A 748 62.81 35.14 9.56
C GLY A 748 63.35 34.09 10.52
N GLU A 749 64.56 33.62 10.20
CA GLU A 749 65.50 32.89 11.06
C GLU A 749 65.19 31.41 11.39
N GLY A 750 65.92 30.51 10.70
CA GLY A 750 66.14 29.11 11.11
C GLY A 750 65.51 28.07 10.18
N GLU A 751 66.32 27.14 9.66
CA GLU A 751 65.87 25.90 9.01
C GLU A 751 65.29 24.91 10.03
N ASP A 752 64.32 25.33 10.84
CA ASP A 752 63.65 24.44 11.79
C ASP A 752 62.33 23.97 11.15
N GLY A 753 62.30 22.72 10.68
CA GLY A 753 61.07 22.09 10.21
C GLY A 753 60.01 21.99 11.32
N ALA A 754 58.77 21.58 10.96
CA ALA A 754 57.68 21.42 11.92
C ALA A 754 58.13 20.64 13.17
N GLY A 755 58.10 21.30 14.32
CA GLY A 755 58.61 20.80 15.60
C GLY A 755 57.50 20.27 16.50
N LEU A 756 57.86 19.77 17.68
CA LEU A 756 56.91 19.24 18.66
C LEU A 756 55.82 20.26 19.07
N ASN A 757 56.17 21.56 19.10
CA ASN A 757 55.24 22.63 19.46
C ASN A 757 54.17 22.90 18.39
N ASP A 758 54.36 22.39 17.17
CA ASP A 758 53.42 22.57 16.06
C ASP A 758 52.38 21.44 15.99
N PHE A 759 52.53 20.39 16.82
CA PHE A 759 51.60 19.26 16.86
C PHE A 759 50.26 19.70 17.45
N ARG A 760 49.19 19.53 16.68
CA ARG A 760 47.82 19.77 17.13
C ARG A 760 47.15 18.44 17.45
N GLU A 761 46.84 18.24 18.72
CA GLU A 761 46.08 17.08 19.20
C GLU A 761 44.68 17.07 18.60
N ASN A 762 44.22 15.88 18.18
CA ASN A 762 42.83 15.70 17.79
C ASN A 762 41.99 15.39 19.04
N PRO A 763 41.07 16.29 19.46
CA PRO A 763 40.24 16.05 20.64
C PRO A 763 39.35 14.81 20.49
N ALA A 764 38.92 14.50 19.27
CA ALA A 764 38.01 13.39 19.01
C ALA A 764 38.71 12.02 19.15
N PHE A 765 40.00 11.94 18.80
CA PHE A 765 40.85 10.79 19.11
C PHE A 765 41.11 10.66 20.61
N ARG A 766 41.34 11.78 21.32
CA ARG A 766 41.56 11.77 22.77
C ARG A 766 40.35 11.21 23.53
N GLU A 767 39.14 11.57 23.11
CA GLU A 767 37.92 10.96 23.65
C GLU A 767 37.88 9.45 23.41
N LEU A 768 38.15 9.00 22.18
CA LEU A 768 38.18 7.58 21.83
C LEU A 768 39.26 6.80 22.61
N LEU A 769 40.42 7.42 22.84
CA LEU A 769 41.48 6.89 23.70
C LEU A 769 40.96 6.63 25.12
N HIS A 770 40.31 7.61 25.74
CA HIS A 770 39.79 7.46 27.10
C HIS A 770 38.63 6.46 27.19
N GLU A 771 37.77 6.37 26.16
CA GLU A 771 36.77 5.30 26.05
C GLU A 771 37.43 3.91 26.01
N ALA A 772 38.49 3.76 25.22
CA ALA A 772 39.22 2.50 25.10
C ALA A 772 39.92 2.10 26.41
N LEU A 773 40.52 3.07 27.10
CA LEU A 773 41.15 2.86 28.41
C LEU A 773 40.13 2.44 29.45
N LEU A 774 39.01 3.17 29.58
CA LEU A 774 37.92 2.83 30.49
C LEU A 774 37.41 1.40 30.25
N SER A 775 37.15 1.07 28.98
CA SER A 775 36.67 -0.26 28.58
C SER A 775 37.72 -1.35 28.86
N GLY A 776 39.00 -1.10 28.59
CA GLY A 776 40.07 -2.04 28.88
C GLY A 776 40.25 -2.32 30.37
N LEU A 777 40.14 -1.28 31.21
CA LEU A 777 40.19 -1.43 32.67
C LEU A 777 38.99 -2.20 33.21
N ASN A 778 37.78 -1.96 32.66
CA ASN A 778 36.57 -2.66 33.07
C ASN A 778 36.62 -4.17 32.75
N ASP A 779 37.19 -4.50 31.60
CA ASP A 779 37.31 -5.88 31.12
C ASP A 779 38.58 -6.57 31.65
N ASP A 780 39.38 -5.86 32.45
CA ASP A 780 40.62 -6.34 33.08
C ASP A 780 41.60 -6.93 32.06
N VAL A 781 41.70 -6.33 30.87
CA VAL A 781 42.49 -6.87 29.74
C VAL A 781 44.01 -6.74 29.92
N ASP A 782 44.45 -5.97 30.91
CA ASP A 782 45.85 -5.59 31.08
C ASP A 782 46.43 -6.11 32.40
N GLU A 783 47.38 -7.05 32.29
CA GLU A 783 48.01 -7.67 33.45
C GLU A 783 48.83 -6.69 34.29
N VAL A 784 49.42 -5.65 33.68
CA VAL A 784 50.22 -4.64 34.40
C VAL A 784 49.33 -3.85 35.33
N GLN A 785 48.17 -3.39 34.84
CA GLN A 785 47.22 -2.63 35.65
C GLN A 785 46.60 -3.48 36.77
N ARG A 786 46.29 -4.75 36.49
CA ARG A 786 45.76 -5.70 37.49
C ARG A 786 46.74 -5.96 38.63
N ASN A 787 48.00 -6.18 38.29
CA ASN A 787 49.07 -6.36 39.27
C ASN A 787 49.30 -5.07 40.07
N GLY A 788 49.24 -3.90 39.42
CA GLY A 788 49.29 -2.59 40.08
C GLY A 788 48.17 -2.39 41.10
N ALA A 789 46.94 -2.78 40.75
CA ALA A 789 45.80 -2.69 41.66
C ALA A 789 45.97 -3.64 42.87
N THR A 790 46.41 -4.87 42.62
CA THR A 790 46.69 -5.85 43.69
C THR A 790 47.73 -5.33 44.67
N GLN A 791 48.79 -4.66 44.16
CA GLN A 791 49.83 -4.05 44.99
C GLN A 791 49.33 -2.83 45.76
N THR A 792 48.42 -2.04 45.17
CA THR A 792 47.84 -0.85 45.79
C THR A 792 46.90 -1.22 46.94
N GLY A 793 46.09 -2.27 46.79
CA GLY A 793 45.17 -2.78 47.80
C GLY A 793 43.95 -1.90 48.06
N GLN A 794 44.15 -0.64 48.47
CA GLN A 794 43.10 0.36 48.72
C GLN A 794 43.62 1.76 48.35
N GLY A 795 42.86 2.55 47.58
CA GLY A 795 43.21 3.95 47.28
C GLY A 795 42.98 4.36 45.83
N TRP A 796 43.81 5.27 45.32
CA TRP A 796 43.82 5.69 43.91
C TRP A 796 45.09 5.19 43.24
N MET A 797 44.96 4.70 42.01
CA MET A 797 46.05 4.25 41.16
C MET A 797 46.08 5.09 39.88
N HIS A 798 47.27 5.50 39.45
CA HIS A 798 47.48 6.23 38.21
C HIS A 798 47.79 5.25 37.07
N ILE A 799 47.12 5.44 35.94
CA ILE A 799 47.42 4.74 34.70
C ILE A 799 48.46 5.58 33.96
N HIS A 800 49.66 5.03 33.82
CA HIS A 800 50.80 5.73 33.22
C HIS A 800 50.91 5.45 31.73
N ASP A 801 51.48 6.43 31.03
CA ASP A 801 52.00 6.23 29.69
C ASP A 801 53.33 5.46 29.74
N ASP A 802 53.45 4.42 28.92
CA ASP A 802 54.62 3.55 28.85
C ASP A 802 55.86 4.25 28.23
N ARG A 803 55.72 5.50 27.77
CA ARG A 803 56.84 6.36 27.37
C ARG A 803 57.78 6.66 28.54
N ASN A 804 57.22 6.98 29.71
CA ASN A 804 57.98 7.49 30.86
C ASN A 804 57.42 6.95 32.18
N ILE A 805 57.67 5.66 32.43
CA ILE A 805 57.18 4.97 33.63
C ILE A 805 57.94 5.49 34.86
N PRO A 806 57.25 5.97 35.92
CA PRO A 806 57.92 6.44 37.12
C PRO A 806 58.60 5.32 37.89
N ALA A 807 59.64 5.67 38.65
CA ALA A 807 60.26 4.74 39.59
C ALA A 807 59.25 4.23 40.62
N LEU A 808 59.37 2.96 41.02
CA LEU A 808 58.43 2.29 41.93
C LEU A 808 58.15 3.12 43.19
N GLY A 809 56.87 3.42 43.43
CA GLY A 809 56.41 4.22 44.56
C GLY A 809 56.51 5.74 44.38
N ARG A 810 56.86 6.23 43.18
CA ARG A 810 56.76 7.64 42.81
C ARG A 810 55.57 7.89 41.88
N ILE A 811 55.03 9.10 41.96
CA ILE A 811 54.03 9.60 41.01
C ILE A 811 54.78 10.15 39.79
N GLY A 812 54.40 9.74 38.59
CA GLY A 812 54.96 10.25 37.34
C GLY A 812 54.59 11.70 37.05
N ASP A 813 55.20 12.28 36.01
CA ASP A 813 54.87 13.65 35.61
C ASP A 813 53.40 13.73 35.14
N PRO A 814 52.68 14.83 35.44
CA PRO A 814 51.26 14.95 35.08
C PRO A 814 50.96 14.86 33.58
N ASP A 815 51.96 15.10 32.73
CA ASP A 815 51.85 15.01 31.27
C ASP A 815 51.93 13.55 30.76
N ASP A 816 52.40 12.62 31.61
CA ASP A 816 52.59 11.18 31.33
C ASP A 816 51.61 10.30 32.15
N ILE A 817 50.65 10.90 32.85
CA ILE A 817 49.56 10.18 33.52
C ILE A 817 48.34 10.22 32.60
N LEU A 818 47.87 9.08 32.10
CA LEU A 818 46.69 8.99 31.22
C LEU A 818 45.40 9.28 32.00
N GLY A 819 45.33 8.80 33.23
CA GLY A 819 44.17 8.97 34.11
C GLY A 819 44.37 8.29 35.46
N SER A 820 43.37 8.38 36.31
CA SER A 820 43.40 7.77 37.65
C SER A 820 42.15 6.92 37.87
N VAL A 821 42.29 5.81 38.58
CA VAL A 821 41.20 4.89 38.91
C VAL A 821 41.26 4.53 40.39
N ARG A 822 40.11 4.37 41.04
CA ARG A 822 40.02 3.92 42.43
C ARG A 822 40.24 2.42 42.50
N VAL A 823 40.96 1.98 43.53
CA VAL A 823 41.24 0.58 43.82
C VAL A 823 40.66 0.24 45.19
N GLU A 824 39.90 -0.85 45.24
CA GLU A 824 39.36 -1.41 46.48
C GLU A 824 39.59 -2.92 46.50
N GLU A 825 40.09 -3.42 47.63
CA GLU A 825 40.40 -4.84 47.84
C GLU A 825 41.31 -5.43 46.74
N GLY A 826 42.24 -4.62 46.22
CA GLY A 826 43.16 -4.99 45.16
C GLY A 826 42.54 -5.03 43.76
N LYS A 827 41.30 -4.56 43.58
CA LYS A 827 40.58 -4.51 42.29
C LYS A 827 40.34 -3.08 41.85
N MET A 828 40.43 -2.84 40.54
CA MET A 828 40.12 -1.54 39.93
C MET A 828 38.61 -1.35 39.83
N LEU A 829 38.13 -0.16 40.20
CA LEU A 829 36.76 0.28 39.97
C LEU A 829 36.74 1.14 38.70
N ALA A 830 36.60 0.51 37.53
CA ALA A 830 36.75 1.18 36.24
C ALA A 830 35.80 2.39 36.06
N ASP A 831 34.60 2.33 36.62
CA ASP A 831 33.61 3.43 36.62
C ASP A 831 34.10 4.72 37.30
N THR A 832 35.14 4.63 38.14
CA THR A 832 35.79 5.78 38.77
C THR A 832 36.93 6.38 37.96
N TYR A 833 37.21 5.85 36.76
CA TYR A 833 38.29 6.34 35.90
C TYR A 833 38.07 7.82 35.55
N GLN A 834 39.11 8.63 35.82
CA GLN A 834 39.15 10.04 35.49
C GLN A 834 40.34 10.35 34.59
N PRO A 835 40.12 10.83 33.35
CA PRO A 835 41.16 11.33 32.47
C PRO A 835 42.01 12.43 33.13
N MET A 836 43.31 12.41 32.90
CA MET A 836 44.18 13.49 33.38
C MET A 836 44.10 14.69 32.43
N PRO A 837 43.72 15.90 32.90
CA PRO A 837 43.60 17.07 32.02
C PRO A 837 44.95 17.54 31.43
N SER A 838 46.04 17.38 32.18
CA SER A 838 47.39 17.77 31.76
C SER A 838 48.01 16.84 30.73
N TYR A 839 47.52 15.60 30.59
CA TYR A 839 48.06 14.62 29.66
C TYR A 839 48.21 15.16 28.23
N ARG A 840 49.31 14.79 27.57
CA ARG A 840 49.65 15.15 26.18
C ARG A 840 49.94 13.93 25.33
N LEU A 841 49.34 13.86 24.15
CA LEU A 841 49.49 12.73 23.22
C LEU A 841 50.90 12.64 22.63
N CYS A 842 51.61 13.76 22.54
CA CYS A 842 52.98 13.84 22.05
C CYS A 842 53.79 14.77 22.97
N THR A 843 54.92 14.29 23.46
CA THR A 843 55.84 15.02 24.33
C THR A 843 57.27 14.90 23.78
N ALA A 844 58.26 15.48 24.48
CA ALA A 844 59.67 15.33 24.10
C ALA A 844 60.13 13.86 24.13
N ASP A 845 59.46 13.02 24.92
CA ASP A 845 59.72 11.58 25.04
C ASP A 845 59.03 10.73 23.96
N GLY A 846 58.30 11.38 23.05
CA GLY A 846 57.69 10.77 21.87
C GLY A 846 56.16 10.74 21.90
N ILE A 847 55.57 9.92 21.03
CA ILE A 847 54.11 9.71 20.94
C ILE A 847 53.61 8.72 22.00
N LEU A 848 52.36 8.88 22.44
CA LEU A 848 51.60 7.98 23.33
C LEU A 848 52.06 6.52 23.22
N LYS A 849 52.38 5.90 24.36
CA LYS A 849 52.58 4.45 24.48
C LYS A 849 51.69 3.87 25.57
N LEU A 850 51.09 2.74 25.26
CA LEU A 850 50.24 1.98 26.18
C LEU A 850 50.88 0.62 26.44
N THR A 851 50.55 0.05 27.59
CA THR A 851 50.80 -1.35 27.90
C THR A 851 50.10 -2.25 26.88
N GLU A 852 50.62 -3.46 26.68
CA GLU A 852 50.19 -4.34 25.58
C GLU A 852 48.67 -4.60 25.56
N GLY A 853 48.04 -4.83 26.72
CA GLY A 853 46.60 -5.08 26.83
C GLY A 853 45.77 -3.84 26.46
N LEU A 854 46.14 -2.67 26.97
CA LEU A 854 45.48 -1.41 26.66
C LEU A 854 45.71 -0.96 25.20
N ALA A 855 46.91 -1.20 24.66
CA ALA A 855 47.23 -0.92 23.25
C ALA A 855 46.38 -1.78 22.31
N ALA A 856 46.23 -3.08 22.61
CA ALA A 856 45.36 -3.98 21.86
C ALA A 856 43.90 -3.52 21.87
N ARG A 857 43.39 -3.10 23.04
CA ARG A 857 42.02 -2.58 23.17
C ARG A 857 41.81 -1.27 22.40
N LEU A 858 42.78 -0.34 22.45
CA LEU A 858 42.72 0.89 21.65
C LEU A 858 42.70 0.56 20.16
N LYS A 859 43.56 -0.35 19.70
CA LYS A 859 43.59 -0.78 18.31
C LYS A 859 42.26 -1.35 17.84
N GLU A 860 41.65 -2.23 18.63
CA GLU A 860 40.30 -2.78 18.34
C GLU A 860 39.27 -1.66 18.18
N ARG A 861 39.24 -0.69 19.09
CA ARG A 861 38.32 0.46 19.01
C ARG A 861 38.57 1.34 17.79
N LEU A 862 39.84 1.56 17.43
CA LEU A 862 40.21 2.32 16.23
C LEU A 862 39.77 1.59 14.95
N GLU A 863 39.93 0.26 14.89
CA GLU A 863 39.46 -0.53 13.74
C GLU A 863 37.94 -0.49 13.59
N VAL A 864 37.20 -0.55 14.69
CA VAL A 864 35.72 -0.41 14.69
C VAL A 864 35.28 0.99 14.24
N GLU A 865 35.91 2.04 14.77
CA GLU A 865 35.54 3.41 14.40
C GLU A 865 35.93 3.72 12.94
N ALA A 866 37.09 3.21 12.47
CA ALA A 866 37.47 3.31 11.06
C ALA A 866 36.47 2.63 10.12
N GLN A 867 35.93 1.47 10.50
CA GLN A 867 34.88 0.80 9.73
C GLN A 867 33.58 1.59 9.74
N ARG A 868 33.24 2.20 10.88
CA ARG A 868 32.04 3.04 11.02
C ARG A 868 32.12 4.33 10.21
N GLU A 869 33.28 4.98 10.17
CA GLU A 869 33.51 6.18 9.35
C GLU A 869 33.58 5.88 7.84
N ALA A 870 33.85 4.64 7.45
CA ALA A 870 33.91 4.20 6.06
C ALA A 870 32.56 3.74 5.47
N GLN A 871 31.55 3.50 6.31
CA GLN A 871 30.17 3.17 5.94
C GLN A 871 29.35 4.44 5.77
#